data_AF-A0A0V1CVC8-F1
#
_entry.id   AF-A0A0V1CVC8-F1
#
_cell.length_a   1.000
_cell.length_b   1.000
_cell.length_c   1.000
_cell.angle_alpha   90.00
_cell.angle_beta   90.00
_cell.angle_gamma   90.00
#
_symmetry.space_group_name_H-M   'P 1'
#
loop_
_entity.id
_entity.type
_entity.pdbx_description
1 polymer ?
#
loop_
_entity_poly.entity_id
_entity_poly.type
_entity_poly.pdbx_seq_one_letter_code
_entity_poly.pdbx_strand_id
1 'polypeptide(L)'
;MAENGSQPNPLPNSQTIPTSFVISLLVGIAVLTLNALLFTACIRARVQSKTLLLILGLCCAVMIRSMATIISASRQMVVASVGVYKIDGWKCLVQGLHLICYEIGDCTSTAFIFIISLDRFFAMTSFERYKKFTIRHVQILIGVVFTVALVYYCILAVLIGTIYLSKREVSANCYRGEVLTLLYCKVLISTLLFIFIVTVVLYTIACLVMRCRKVVGSNSVRRNQLKREKVVTKRVAVIIVSTLITHIIPVSFCVVNMWRNQNLLGISSFLLLIHPATLTLDLFLYALLDKDIRRSFSRCVACGRRQRPLPNAHQCLEDEKTTKPQLTTTPTTDPLSEAISTIPIPIPAGVTISPYSRLTSIFKELAAQTTTTTTNMLYTALNALRFFAYRQDDSDVDRLHYWLTSNVLIALSLLVSFKQFGEKPIECLVPKMFSSAWEQYAENFCWAQDTYFLPFDESVPKDITDRERLKISYYQWVPFFLLLEALCFRLPSIMWRYLADHSGIRIRDVINLAMDERNVRAEIKEQNIDALTKHILNALQFHRRLEQQQQQRHVASPHRLCRLLNLPYTAAYVTSVYLLIKLLYVLNVAAQLLMLNRFLNTDTYQWYGFEALADVLNGTTWENSGFFPRVTLCDFQVRVMGNVQRYSVQCVLVINLFNEKIFTLLWFWYTVLFLITAASFAYWAYAILLPWPGRWFISRHLQLTDEPFNGNDKDDVRRLRRFVNDYLKSDGVFLVRLITSRSSIVFGTELLGSLWRSFHEIDQQLRLNNAIERVEKSNWLRRHGFKGRRRNRGSTGEQKNPVNPSSQEEIQDAVRKLLPLLRERADLATSPRLTNLQGEEDDDQATAIDTDNPTNQQPSCYDG
;
A
#
# COMPACT_ATOMS: atom_id res chain seq x y z
N MET A 1 -33.72 -47.82 13.07
CA MET A 1 -34.42 -48.67 12.08
C MET A 1 -34.98 -47.72 11.04
N ALA A 2 -34.49 -47.60 9.81
CA ALA A 2 -33.85 -48.57 8.93
C ALA A 2 -32.52 -48.06 8.32
N GLU A 3 -31.67 -49.02 7.96
CA GLU A 3 -30.44 -48.88 7.18
C GLU A 3 -30.73 -48.62 5.69
N ASN A 4 -29.86 -47.85 5.03
CA ASN A 4 -29.27 -48.29 3.76
C ASN A 4 -27.93 -47.58 3.54
N GLY A 5 -26.91 -48.41 3.31
CA GLY A 5 -25.52 -47.99 3.26
C GLY A 5 -25.13 -47.25 1.98
N SER A 6 -24.19 -46.33 2.14
CA SER A 6 -23.14 -46.06 1.17
C SER A 6 -21.87 -45.74 1.96
N GLN A 7 -20.86 -46.61 1.87
CA GLN A 7 -19.50 -46.22 2.18
C GLN A 7 -19.07 -45.12 1.19
N PRO A 8 -18.26 -44.16 1.62
CA PRO A 8 -17.25 -43.62 0.74
C PRO A 8 -15.87 -43.66 1.41
N ASN A 9 -14.99 -44.45 0.78
CA ASN A 9 -13.56 -44.25 0.53
C ASN A 9 -12.58 -44.01 1.71
N PRO A 10 -11.41 -44.66 1.70
CA PRO A 10 -10.35 -44.37 2.66
C PRO A 10 -9.85 -42.92 2.49
N LEU A 11 -9.60 -42.28 3.64
CA LEU A 11 -9.12 -40.91 3.78
C LEU A 11 -8.00 -40.54 2.79
N PRO A 12 -8.07 -39.37 2.12
CA PRO A 12 -6.90 -38.79 1.50
C PRO A 12 -5.94 -38.31 2.60
N ASN A 13 -4.71 -38.81 2.53
CA ASN A 13 -3.59 -38.43 3.38
C ASN A 13 -3.32 -36.90 3.36
N SER A 14 -2.99 -36.36 4.54
CA SER A 14 -2.48 -35.01 4.83
C SER A 14 -3.43 -33.83 4.60
N GLN A 15 -4.38 -33.62 5.53
CA GLN A 15 -4.97 -32.29 5.72
C GLN A 15 -3.91 -31.35 6.31
N THR A 16 -3.32 -30.51 5.45
CA THR A 16 -2.39 -29.48 5.88
C THR A 16 -3.12 -28.46 6.76
N ILE A 17 -2.68 -28.30 8.02
CA ILE A 17 -3.18 -27.26 8.93
C ILE A 17 -3.00 -25.89 8.24
N PRO A 18 -4.05 -25.05 8.14
CA PRO A 18 -3.92 -23.72 7.55
C PRO A 18 -2.87 -22.89 8.28
N THR A 19 -1.94 -22.32 7.52
CA THR A 19 -0.84 -21.47 8.05
C THR A 19 -1.36 -20.28 8.86
N SER A 20 -2.57 -19.79 8.56
CA SER A 20 -3.24 -18.72 9.29
C SER A 20 -3.50 -19.04 10.76
N PHE A 21 -3.81 -20.30 11.11
CA PHE A 21 -4.07 -20.69 12.50
C PHE A 21 -2.77 -20.73 13.32
N VAL A 22 -1.68 -21.21 12.70
CA VAL A 22 -0.35 -21.24 13.31
C VAL A 22 0.15 -19.80 13.56
N ILE A 23 -0.02 -18.90 12.58
CA ILE A 23 0.34 -17.48 12.73
C ILE A 23 -0.46 -16.86 13.87
N SER A 24 -1.77 -17.12 13.94
CA SER A 24 -2.64 -16.59 15.00
C SER A 24 -2.19 -17.03 16.40
N LEU A 25 -1.79 -18.29 16.52
CA LEU A 25 -1.26 -18.86 17.76
C LEU A 25 0.07 -18.21 18.17
N LEU A 26 1.02 -18.11 17.24
CA LEU A 26 2.35 -17.54 17.49
C LEU A 26 2.27 -16.06 17.88
N VAL A 27 1.44 -15.28 17.17
CA VAL A 27 1.22 -13.86 17.49
C VAL A 27 0.54 -13.72 18.86
N GLY A 28 -0.44 -14.56 19.18
CA GLY A 28 -1.09 -14.57 20.49
C GLY A 28 -0.11 -14.88 21.64
N ILE A 29 0.82 -15.81 21.45
CA ILE A 29 1.85 -16.12 22.46
C ILE A 29 2.84 -14.96 22.60
N ALA A 30 3.29 -14.35 21.50
CA ALA A 30 4.19 -13.21 21.52
C ALA A 30 3.57 -12.00 22.25
N VAL A 31 2.32 -11.67 21.93
CA VAL A 31 1.60 -10.56 22.58
C VAL A 31 1.41 -10.83 24.08
N LEU A 32 1.04 -12.05 24.47
CA LEU A 32 0.84 -12.40 25.88
C LEU A 32 2.15 -12.29 26.68
N THR A 33 3.24 -12.85 26.15
CA THR A 33 4.56 -12.84 26.82
C THR A 33 5.13 -11.43 26.96
N LEU A 34 5.05 -10.61 25.91
CA LEU A 34 5.53 -9.22 25.95
C LEU A 34 4.72 -8.37 26.95
N ASN A 35 3.39 -8.47 26.97
CA ASN A 35 2.58 -7.74 27.94
C ASN A 35 2.81 -8.24 29.38
N ALA A 36 3.05 -9.53 29.60
CA ALA A 36 3.37 -10.06 30.93
C ALA A 36 4.70 -9.49 31.46
N LEU A 37 5.71 -9.37 30.59
CA LEU A 37 6.98 -8.72 30.92
C LEU A 37 6.78 -7.23 31.25
N LEU A 38 6.01 -6.51 30.43
CA LEU A 38 5.69 -5.10 30.65
C LEU A 38 4.90 -4.90 31.95
N PHE A 39 3.88 -5.72 32.21
CA PHE A 39 3.10 -5.70 33.44
C PHE A 39 3.99 -5.87 34.67
N THR A 40 4.91 -6.85 34.63
CA THR A 40 5.88 -7.08 35.70
C THR A 40 6.83 -5.89 35.90
N ALA A 41 7.29 -5.27 34.80
CA ALA A 41 8.15 -4.09 34.85
C ALA A 41 7.42 -2.86 35.43
N CYS A 42 6.15 -2.67 35.08
CA CYS A 42 5.30 -1.59 35.58
C CYS A 42 4.98 -1.73 37.08
N ILE A 43 4.74 -2.94 37.58
CA ILE A 43 4.55 -3.19 39.02
C ILE A 43 5.84 -2.89 39.80
N ARG A 44 7.00 -3.29 39.26
CA ARG A 44 8.31 -3.08 39.89
C ARG A 44 8.87 -1.67 39.73
N ALA A 45 8.16 -0.76 39.07
CA ALA A 45 8.58 0.62 38.92
C ALA A 45 8.64 1.33 40.27
N ARG A 46 9.70 2.12 40.49
CA ARG A 46 10.00 2.80 41.77
C ARG A 46 8.94 3.84 42.16
N VAL A 47 8.26 4.44 41.19
CA VAL A 47 7.28 5.50 41.41
C VAL A 47 5.97 5.15 40.69
N GLN A 48 4.89 5.01 41.46
CA GLN A 48 3.57 4.74 40.93
C GLN A 48 2.86 6.06 40.56
N SER A 49 2.55 6.24 39.28
CA SER A 49 1.79 7.38 38.75
C SER A 49 0.40 6.94 38.28
N LYS A 50 -0.56 7.87 38.23
CA LYS A 50 -1.93 7.59 37.75
C LYS A 50 -1.91 6.99 36.33
N THR A 51 -1.11 7.58 35.45
CA THR A 51 -0.94 7.12 34.06
C THR A 51 -0.32 5.74 33.98
N LEU A 52 0.68 5.44 34.81
CA LEU A 52 1.29 4.11 34.88
C LEU A 52 0.27 3.04 35.29
N LEU A 53 -0.60 3.36 36.24
CA LEU A 53 -1.63 2.44 36.72
C LEU A 53 -2.72 2.20 35.66
N LEU A 54 -3.11 3.23 34.89
CA LEU A 54 -4.00 3.05 33.74
C LEU A 54 -3.38 2.19 32.64
N ILE A 55 -2.07 2.35 32.40
CA ILE A 55 -1.31 1.51 31.47
C ILE A 55 -1.25 0.06 31.96
N LEU A 56 -1.13 -0.16 33.26
CA LEU A 56 -1.19 -1.50 33.85
C LEU A 56 -2.55 -2.17 33.58
N GLY A 57 -3.65 -1.44 33.73
CA GLY A 57 -4.99 -1.91 33.37
C GLY A 57 -5.12 -2.26 31.88
N LEU A 58 -4.53 -1.44 31.00
CA LEU A 58 -4.48 -1.71 29.57
C LEU A 58 -3.65 -2.97 29.24
N CYS A 59 -2.51 -3.19 29.92
CA CYS A 59 -1.73 -4.42 29.77
C CYS A 59 -2.56 -5.66 30.12
N CYS A 60 -3.33 -5.64 31.22
CA CYS A 60 -4.24 -6.71 31.59
C CYS A 60 -5.31 -6.97 30.52
N ALA A 61 -5.92 -5.92 29.98
CA ALA A 61 -6.94 -6.05 28.92
C ALA A 61 -6.37 -6.72 27.66
N VAL A 62 -5.17 -6.30 27.22
CA VAL A 62 -4.49 -6.89 26.06
C VAL A 62 -4.08 -8.34 26.34
N MET A 63 -3.64 -8.67 27.55
CA MET A 63 -3.36 -10.07 27.93
C MET A 63 -4.61 -10.96 27.85
N ILE A 64 -5.76 -10.50 28.35
CA ILE A 64 -7.04 -11.24 28.27
C ILE A 64 -7.45 -11.45 26.81
N ARG A 65 -7.31 -10.42 25.97
CA ARG A 65 -7.55 -10.52 24.52
C ARG A 65 -6.62 -11.53 23.85
N SER A 66 -5.34 -11.56 24.24
CA SER A 66 -4.35 -12.50 23.72
C SER A 66 -4.60 -13.95 24.16
N MET A 67 -5.10 -14.14 25.37
CA MET A 67 -5.53 -15.46 25.83
C MET A 67 -6.68 -15.99 24.98
N ALA A 68 -7.61 -15.12 24.57
CA ALA A 68 -8.70 -15.46 23.67
C ALA A 68 -8.21 -15.91 22.28
N THR A 69 -7.20 -15.25 21.71
CA THR A 69 -6.65 -15.63 20.40
C THR A 69 -5.96 -16.98 20.45
N ILE A 70 -5.21 -17.26 21.52
CA ILE A 70 -4.56 -18.57 21.73
C ILE A 70 -5.60 -19.68 21.84
N ILE A 71 -6.60 -19.52 22.70
CA ILE A 71 -7.66 -20.53 22.90
C ILE A 71 -8.43 -20.76 21.59
N SER A 72 -8.79 -19.68 20.87
CA SER A 72 -9.48 -19.77 19.59
C SER A 72 -8.65 -20.51 18.53
N ALA A 73 -7.37 -20.18 18.39
CA ALA A 73 -6.47 -20.82 17.42
C ALA A 73 -6.25 -22.31 17.75
N SER A 74 -6.05 -22.63 19.04
CA SER A 74 -5.90 -24.02 19.48
C SER A 74 -7.15 -24.85 19.17
N ARG A 75 -8.35 -24.30 19.40
CA ARG A 75 -9.62 -24.95 19.06
C ARG A 75 -9.76 -25.18 17.55
N GLN A 76 -9.43 -24.18 16.73
CA GLN A 76 -9.48 -24.30 15.26
C GLN A 76 -8.51 -25.36 14.73
N MET A 77 -7.31 -25.49 15.32
CA MET A 77 -6.36 -26.53 14.96
C MET A 77 -6.88 -27.94 15.33
N VAL A 78 -7.48 -28.09 16.52
CA VAL A 78 -8.08 -29.37 16.95
C VAL A 78 -9.22 -29.77 16.03
N VAL A 79 -10.15 -28.86 15.72
CA VAL A 79 -11.27 -29.15 14.81
C VAL A 79 -10.77 -29.43 13.39
N ALA A 80 -9.74 -28.73 12.92
CA ALA A 80 -9.12 -29.02 11.63
C ALA A 80 -8.48 -30.42 11.58
N SER A 81 -7.99 -30.95 12.72
CA SER A 81 -7.38 -32.29 12.78
C SER A 81 -8.41 -33.44 12.87
N VAL A 82 -9.60 -33.18 13.43
CA VAL A 82 -10.67 -34.18 13.62
C VAL A 82 -11.68 -34.15 12.46
N GLY A 83 -11.72 -33.06 11.69
CA GLY A 83 -12.71 -32.81 10.65
C GLY A 83 -13.82 -31.87 11.14
N VAL A 84 -14.48 -31.16 10.23
CA VAL A 84 -15.53 -30.18 10.59
C VAL A 84 -16.82 -30.91 10.97
N TYR A 85 -17.28 -30.72 12.22
CA TYR A 85 -18.55 -31.24 12.73
C TYR A 85 -19.38 -30.14 13.39
N LYS A 86 -20.67 -30.40 13.63
CA LYS A 86 -21.61 -29.47 14.27
C LYS A 86 -21.86 -29.84 15.73
N ILE A 87 -22.07 -28.84 16.58
CA ILE A 87 -22.35 -28.98 18.01
C ILE A 87 -23.52 -28.07 18.39
N ASP A 88 -24.30 -28.46 19.41
CA ASP A 88 -25.31 -27.60 20.03
C ASP A 88 -24.72 -26.26 20.47
N GLY A 89 -25.40 -25.17 20.14
CA GLY A 89 -24.93 -23.82 20.43
C GLY A 89 -24.64 -23.53 21.91
N TRP A 90 -25.42 -24.10 22.83
CA TRP A 90 -25.18 -23.93 24.27
C TRP A 90 -23.89 -24.60 24.74
N LYS A 91 -23.55 -25.78 24.21
CA LYS A 91 -22.26 -26.45 24.51
C LYS A 91 -21.09 -25.61 24.02
N CYS A 92 -21.24 -24.96 22.87
CA CYS A 92 -20.26 -24.04 22.31
C CYS A 92 -20.04 -22.80 23.20
N LEU A 93 -21.09 -22.25 23.80
CA LEU A 93 -21.01 -21.11 24.74
C LEU A 93 -20.34 -21.50 26.07
N VAL A 94 -20.62 -22.69 26.60
CA VAL A 94 -20.02 -23.20 27.86
C VAL A 94 -18.56 -23.61 27.67
N GLN A 95 -18.24 -24.29 26.57
CA GLN A 95 -16.87 -24.75 26.27
C GLN A 95 -15.98 -23.65 25.66
N GLY A 96 -16.58 -22.58 25.14
CA GLY A 96 -15.90 -21.54 24.39
C GLY A 96 -15.36 -20.41 25.26
N LEU A 97 -14.40 -20.68 26.14
CA LEU A 97 -13.76 -19.67 26.99
C LEU A 97 -13.19 -18.48 26.19
N HIS A 98 -12.75 -18.72 24.94
CA HIS A 98 -12.27 -17.68 24.04
C HIS A 98 -13.33 -16.61 23.71
N LEU A 99 -14.61 -16.97 23.66
CA LEU A 99 -15.69 -16.01 23.40
C LEU A 99 -15.77 -14.97 24.54
N ILE A 100 -15.69 -15.45 25.80
CA ILE A 100 -15.71 -14.60 27.00
C ILE A 100 -14.51 -13.64 26.97
N CYS A 101 -13.31 -14.19 26.77
CA CYS A 101 -12.08 -13.42 26.80
C CYS A 101 -12.01 -12.41 25.65
N TYR A 102 -12.59 -12.71 24.48
CA TYR A 102 -12.67 -11.78 23.38
C TYR A 102 -13.55 -10.57 23.70
N GLU A 103 -14.73 -10.79 24.28
CA GLU A 103 -15.66 -9.72 24.65
C GLU A 103 -15.08 -8.83 25.76
N ILE A 104 -14.58 -9.44 26.84
CA ILE A 104 -14.00 -8.70 27.95
C ILE A 104 -12.75 -7.94 27.48
N GLY A 105 -11.88 -8.58 26.69
CA GLY A 105 -10.67 -7.98 26.16
C GLY A 105 -10.95 -6.72 25.32
N ASP A 106 -11.84 -6.82 24.33
CA ASP A 106 -12.17 -5.71 23.42
C ASP A 106 -12.83 -4.52 24.17
N CYS A 107 -13.78 -4.82 25.07
CA CYS A 107 -14.48 -3.79 25.84
C CYS A 107 -13.52 -3.07 26.80
N THR A 108 -12.70 -3.81 27.53
CA THR A 108 -11.80 -3.24 28.55
C THR A 108 -10.63 -2.49 27.92
N SER A 109 -10.04 -2.97 26.81
CA SER A 109 -8.97 -2.24 26.11
C SER A 109 -9.47 -0.90 25.57
N THR A 110 -10.68 -0.89 24.99
CA THR A 110 -11.31 0.33 24.47
C THR A 110 -11.63 1.32 25.59
N ALA A 111 -12.15 0.83 26.72
CA ALA A 111 -12.44 1.64 27.90
C ALA A 111 -11.16 2.28 28.48
N PHE A 112 -10.05 1.53 28.59
CA PHE A 112 -8.80 2.09 29.10
C PHE A 112 -8.21 3.17 28.19
N ILE A 113 -8.26 3.00 26.87
CA ILE A 113 -7.79 4.03 25.91
C ILE A 113 -8.64 5.30 26.02
N PHE A 114 -9.96 5.16 26.19
CA PHE A 114 -10.85 6.29 26.44
C PHE A 114 -10.56 6.99 27.78
N ILE A 115 -10.35 6.23 28.86
CA ILE A 115 -10.01 6.77 30.19
C ILE A 115 -8.65 7.49 30.16
N ILE A 116 -7.65 6.94 29.47
CA ILE A 116 -6.35 7.60 29.28
C ILE A 116 -6.54 8.95 28.56
N SER A 117 -7.38 9.00 27.53
CA SER A 117 -7.66 10.23 26.78
C SER A 117 -8.38 11.27 27.65
N LEU A 118 -9.35 10.85 28.46
CA LEU A 118 -10.03 11.70 29.45
C LEU A 118 -9.07 12.23 30.52
N ASP A 119 -8.19 11.38 31.05
CA ASP A 119 -7.18 11.75 32.04
C ASP A 119 -6.28 12.88 31.50
N ARG A 120 -5.85 12.79 30.24
CA ARG A 120 -5.08 13.86 29.56
C ARG A 120 -5.91 15.12 29.33
N PHE A 121 -7.18 14.99 28.92
CA PHE A 121 -8.07 16.13 28.75
C PHE A 121 -8.28 16.91 30.05
N PHE A 122 -8.54 16.23 31.17
CA PHE A 122 -8.71 16.87 32.47
C PHE A 122 -7.40 17.51 32.97
N ALA A 123 -6.25 16.86 32.76
CA ALA A 123 -4.95 17.43 33.10
C ALA A 123 -4.70 18.78 32.38
N MET A 124 -5.12 18.90 31.12
CA MET A 124 -4.89 20.11 30.32
C MET A 124 -5.97 21.19 30.51
N THR A 125 -7.23 20.84 30.80
CA THR A 125 -8.35 21.79 30.90
C THR A 125 -8.56 22.35 32.31
N SER A 126 -8.67 21.48 33.32
CA SER A 126 -9.06 21.85 34.68
C SER A 126 -8.18 21.16 35.74
N PHE A 127 -7.17 21.90 36.21
CA PHE A 127 -6.18 21.37 37.16
C PHE A 127 -6.76 21.03 38.53
N GLU A 128 -7.67 21.85 39.05
CA GLU A 128 -8.29 21.62 40.38
C GLU A 128 -9.07 20.30 40.43
N ARG A 129 -9.76 19.96 39.33
CA ARG A 129 -10.45 18.67 39.19
C ARG A 129 -9.46 17.50 39.09
N TYR A 130 -8.39 17.69 38.32
CA TYR A 130 -7.34 16.67 38.18
C TYR A 130 -6.62 16.35 39.50
N LYS A 131 -6.43 17.36 40.37
CA LYS A 131 -5.79 17.19 41.68
C LYS A 131 -6.65 16.35 42.64
N LYS A 132 -7.99 16.53 42.62
CA LYS A 132 -8.93 15.75 43.43
C LYS A 132 -8.93 14.25 43.08
N PHE A 133 -8.62 13.92 41.82
CA PHE A 133 -8.55 12.54 41.36
C PHE A 133 -7.26 11.86 41.84
N THR A 134 -7.31 11.08 42.92
CA THR A 134 -6.12 10.43 43.51
C THR A 134 -5.84 9.04 42.92
N ILE A 135 -4.66 8.46 43.21
CA ILE A 135 -4.27 7.12 42.74
C ILE A 135 -5.27 6.03 43.22
N ARG A 136 -5.82 6.16 44.44
CA ARG A 136 -6.84 5.22 44.96
C ARG A 136 -8.09 5.18 44.08
N HIS A 137 -8.52 6.32 43.54
CA HIS A 137 -9.65 6.38 42.62
C HIS A 137 -9.36 5.65 41.30
N VAL A 138 -8.12 5.73 40.81
CA VAL A 138 -7.69 5.00 39.60
C VAL A 138 -7.70 3.48 39.85
N GLN A 139 -7.25 3.02 41.03
CA GLN A 139 -7.30 1.59 41.40
C GLN A 139 -8.74 1.07 41.43
N ILE A 140 -9.65 1.81 42.06
CA ILE A 140 -11.08 1.48 42.08
C ILE A 140 -11.65 1.47 40.66
N LEU A 141 -11.32 2.49 39.85
CA LEU A 141 -11.79 2.61 38.47
C LEU A 141 -11.39 1.40 37.61
N ILE A 142 -10.15 0.91 37.74
CA ILE A 142 -9.69 -0.30 37.03
C ILE A 142 -10.56 -1.50 37.41
N GLY A 143 -10.80 -1.71 38.71
CA GLY A 143 -11.68 -2.78 39.18
C GLY A 143 -13.10 -2.68 38.61
N VAL A 144 -13.69 -1.47 38.66
CA VAL A 144 -15.04 -1.21 38.13
C VAL A 144 -15.14 -1.54 36.64
N VAL A 145 -14.16 -1.13 35.83
CA VAL A 145 -14.13 -1.41 34.39
C VAL A 145 -14.18 -2.91 34.10
N PHE A 146 -13.37 -3.71 34.80
CA PHE A 146 -13.39 -5.17 34.64
C PHE A 146 -14.69 -5.82 35.15
N THR A 147 -15.21 -5.36 36.30
CA THR A 147 -16.48 -5.90 36.83
C THR A 147 -17.67 -5.61 35.93
N VAL A 148 -17.75 -4.40 35.36
CA VAL A 148 -18.83 -4.02 34.44
C VAL A 148 -18.76 -4.85 33.16
N ALA A 149 -17.56 -5.05 32.60
CA ALA A 149 -17.38 -5.88 31.41
C ALA A 149 -17.79 -7.34 31.66
N LEU A 150 -17.46 -7.90 32.83
CA LEU A 150 -17.85 -9.25 33.21
C LEU A 150 -19.37 -9.39 33.38
N VAL A 151 -20.00 -8.47 34.11
CA VAL A 151 -21.46 -8.48 34.35
C VAL A 151 -22.22 -8.33 33.04
N TYR A 152 -21.80 -7.43 32.16
CA TYR A 152 -22.37 -7.26 30.82
C TYR A 152 -22.33 -8.56 30.01
N TYR A 153 -21.18 -9.25 30.01
CA TYR A 153 -21.04 -10.55 29.34
C TYR A 153 -21.96 -11.62 29.95
N CYS A 154 -22.04 -11.73 31.28
CA CYS A 154 -22.90 -12.69 31.95
C CYS A 154 -24.38 -12.52 31.57
N ILE A 155 -24.86 -11.27 31.56
CA ILE A 155 -26.24 -10.94 31.14
C ILE A 155 -26.47 -11.36 29.68
N LEU A 156 -25.53 -11.03 28.80
CA LEU A 156 -25.60 -11.39 27.38
C LEU A 156 -25.59 -12.91 27.15
N ALA A 157 -24.72 -13.63 27.84
CA ALA A 157 -24.61 -15.09 27.73
C ALA A 157 -25.90 -15.79 28.18
N VAL A 158 -26.53 -15.32 29.26
CA VAL A 158 -27.83 -15.84 29.72
C VAL A 158 -28.94 -15.54 28.71
N LEU A 159 -28.99 -14.31 28.18
CA LEU A 159 -30.00 -13.89 27.21
C LEU A 159 -29.91 -14.71 25.91
N ILE A 160 -28.71 -14.85 25.33
CA ILE A 160 -28.50 -15.57 24.07
C ILE A 160 -28.65 -17.09 24.29
N GLY A 161 -28.15 -17.60 25.43
CA GLY A 161 -28.21 -19.02 25.78
C GLY A 161 -29.64 -19.55 25.95
N THR A 162 -30.49 -18.79 26.65
CA THR A 162 -31.87 -19.20 26.96
C THR A 162 -32.83 -19.00 25.78
N ILE A 163 -32.65 -17.94 24.98
CA ILE A 163 -33.61 -17.55 23.94
C ILE A 163 -33.22 -18.07 22.54
N TYR A 164 -31.92 -18.11 22.21
CA TYR A 164 -31.46 -18.27 20.82
C TYR A 164 -30.73 -19.60 20.53
N LEU A 165 -29.92 -20.10 21.47
CA LEU A 165 -29.01 -21.24 21.22
C LEU A 165 -29.62 -22.63 21.55
N SER A 166 -30.76 -22.70 22.24
CA SER A 166 -31.39 -23.96 22.68
C SER A 166 -31.82 -24.90 21.53
N LYS A 167 -32.04 -24.36 20.31
CA LYS A 167 -32.55 -25.13 19.15
C LYS A 167 -31.68 -25.07 17.89
N ARG A 168 -30.44 -24.54 17.96
CA ARG A 168 -29.61 -24.28 16.77
C ARG A 168 -28.26 -25.00 16.83
N GLU A 169 -27.92 -25.70 15.75
CA GLU A 169 -26.62 -26.31 15.53
C GLU A 169 -25.61 -25.29 14.99
N VAL A 170 -24.42 -25.23 15.58
CA VAL A 170 -23.34 -24.30 15.23
C VAL A 170 -22.07 -25.09 14.91
N SER A 171 -21.14 -24.51 14.14
CA SER A 171 -19.84 -25.14 13.85
C SER A 171 -19.05 -25.42 15.14
N ALA A 172 -18.35 -26.56 15.21
CA ALA A 172 -17.46 -26.90 16.32
C ALA A 172 -16.34 -25.86 16.56
N ASN A 173 -16.03 -25.04 15.53
CA ASN A 173 -15.09 -23.92 15.60
C ASN A 173 -15.58 -22.76 16.48
N CYS A 174 -16.88 -22.71 16.81
CA CYS A 174 -17.44 -21.69 17.69
C CYS A 174 -17.09 -20.27 17.27
N TYR A 175 -17.41 -19.92 16.02
CA TYR A 175 -17.19 -18.57 15.51
C TYR A 175 -18.09 -17.56 16.22
N ARG A 176 -17.51 -16.42 16.63
CA ARG A 176 -18.20 -15.33 17.35
C ARG A 176 -19.49 -14.89 16.63
N GLY A 177 -19.45 -14.76 15.30
CA GLY A 177 -20.61 -14.35 14.50
C GLY A 177 -21.74 -15.38 14.40
N GLU A 178 -21.42 -16.67 14.55
CA GLU A 178 -22.43 -17.74 14.54
C GLU A 178 -23.12 -17.89 15.91
N VAL A 179 -22.36 -17.68 17.00
CA VAL A 179 -22.83 -17.86 18.38
C VAL A 179 -23.58 -16.63 18.91
N LEU A 180 -23.04 -15.42 18.70
CA LEU A 180 -23.60 -14.18 19.29
C LEU A 180 -24.61 -13.46 18.38
N THR A 181 -24.94 -14.03 17.20
CA THR A 181 -25.73 -13.39 16.12
C THR A 181 -24.96 -12.29 15.38
N LEU A 182 -25.12 -12.24 14.06
CA LEU A 182 -24.48 -11.24 13.20
C LEU A 182 -24.90 -9.79 13.55
N LEU A 183 -26.17 -9.57 13.92
CA LEU A 183 -26.69 -8.27 14.32
C LEU A 183 -25.99 -7.71 15.57
N TYR A 184 -25.76 -8.56 16.57
CA TYR A 184 -25.04 -8.17 17.78
C TYR A 184 -23.60 -7.77 17.45
N CYS A 185 -22.91 -8.58 16.63
CA CYS A 185 -21.54 -8.25 16.19
C CYS A 185 -21.49 -6.92 15.43
N LYS A 186 -22.51 -6.63 14.59
CA LYS A 186 -22.64 -5.33 13.91
C LYS A 186 -22.76 -4.18 14.89
N VAL A 187 -23.67 -4.28 15.86
CA VAL A 187 -23.90 -3.23 16.86
C VAL A 187 -22.66 -3.02 17.73
N LEU A 188 -22.06 -4.09 18.25
CA LEU A 188 -20.90 -4.02 19.13
C LEU A 188 -19.69 -3.37 18.44
N ILE A 189 -19.36 -3.77 17.21
CA ILE A 189 -18.22 -3.19 16.50
C ILE A 189 -18.49 -1.72 16.16
N SER A 190 -19.73 -1.36 15.82
CA SER A 190 -20.13 0.03 15.60
C SER A 190 -20.04 0.89 16.88
N THR A 191 -20.42 0.36 18.05
CA THR A 191 -20.32 1.10 19.32
C THR A 191 -18.88 1.27 19.77
N LEU A 192 -18.04 0.24 19.61
CA LEU A 192 -16.61 0.35 19.90
C LEU A 192 -15.94 1.41 19.00
N LEU A 193 -16.25 1.41 17.69
CA LEU A 193 -15.74 2.42 16.76
C LEU A 193 -16.17 3.85 17.17
N PHE A 194 -17.41 4.03 17.59
CA PHE A 194 -17.90 5.32 18.08
C PHE A 194 -17.08 5.81 19.29
N ILE A 195 -16.81 4.92 20.26
CA ILE A 195 -15.99 5.26 21.42
C ILE A 195 -14.58 5.68 20.96
N PHE A 196 -13.95 4.94 20.03
CA PHE A 196 -12.64 5.30 19.49
C PHE A 196 -12.63 6.67 18.82
N ILE A 197 -13.65 7.02 18.02
CA ILE A 197 -13.74 8.36 17.42
C ILE A 197 -13.81 9.44 18.51
N VAL A 198 -14.62 9.23 19.55
CA VAL A 198 -14.70 10.15 20.69
C VAL A 198 -13.35 10.27 21.42
N THR A 199 -12.59 9.18 21.58
CA THR A 199 -11.24 9.25 22.19
C THR A 199 -10.31 10.21 21.43
N VAL A 200 -10.29 10.11 20.10
CA VAL A 200 -9.43 10.94 19.25
C VAL A 200 -9.86 12.40 19.33
N VAL A 201 -11.17 12.68 19.30
CA VAL A 201 -11.70 14.04 19.43
C VAL A 201 -11.34 14.66 20.79
N LEU A 202 -11.49 13.91 21.90
CA LEU A 202 -11.09 14.40 23.22
C LEU A 202 -9.60 14.70 23.29
N TYR A 203 -8.78 13.86 22.66
CA TYR A 203 -7.34 14.04 22.63
C TYR A 203 -6.88 15.20 21.75
N THR A 204 -7.52 15.43 20.59
CA THR A 204 -7.23 16.58 19.74
C THR A 204 -7.60 17.88 20.43
N ILE A 205 -8.74 17.93 21.14
CA ILE A 205 -9.12 19.08 21.98
C ILE A 205 -8.07 19.30 23.07
N ALA A 206 -7.61 18.25 23.75
CA ALA A 206 -6.54 18.37 24.75
C ALA A 206 -5.26 18.98 24.14
N CYS A 207 -4.85 18.54 22.95
CA CYS A 207 -3.70 19.07 22.21
C CYS A 207 -3.87 20.53 21.78
N LEU A 208 -5.04 20.91 21.29
CA LEU A 208 -5.37 22.29 20.93
C LEU A 208 -5.29 23.20 22.16
N VAL A 209 -5.85 22.77 23.30
CA VAL A 209 -5.74 23.51 24.57
C VAL A 209 -4.28 23.65 25.01
N MET A 210 -3.42 22.63 24.78
CA MET A 210 -1.98 22.74 25.05
C MET A 210 -1.31 23.83 24.22
N ARG A 211 -1.71 23.99 22.96
CA ARG A 211 -1.16 25.00 22.03
C ARG A 211 -1.65 26.40 22.39
N CYS A 212 -2.94 26.56 22.70
CA CYS A 212 -3.55 27.85 23.01
C CYS A 212 -3.10 28.44 24.36
N ARG A 213 -2.82 27.61 25.38
CA ARG A 213 -2.37 28.07 26.71
C ARG A 213 -0.89 28.50 26.78
N LYS A 214 -0.28 28.93 25.67
CA LYS A 214 1.16 29.29 25.62
C LYS A 214 1.50 30.61 26.31
N VAL A 215 0.52 31.44 26.68
CA VAL A 215 0.76 32.82 27.16
C VAL A 215 -0.24 33.21 28.25
N VAL A 216 0.03 32.92 29.52
CA VAL A 216 -0.45 33.72 30.68
C VAL A 216 0.52 33.50 31.85
N GLY A 217 1.04 34.57 32.43
CA GLY A 217 1.90 34.53 33.60
C GLY A 217 1.17 33.97 34.82
N SER A 218 1.74 32.94 35.46
CA SER A 218 1.45 32.56 36.85
C SER A 218 2.51 31.55 37.32
N ASN A 219 3.07 31.81 38.50
CA ASN A 219 3.91 30.98 39.38
C ASN A 219 4.84 29.94 38.74
N SER A 220 6.15 30.06 39.02
CA SER A 220 7.23 29.15 38.55
C SER A 220 6.91 27.65 38.72
N VAL A 221 6.20 27.29 39.80
CA VAL A 221 5.76 25.92 40.12
C VAL A 221 4.75 25.38 39.10
N ARG A 222 3.71 26.17 38.76
CA ARG A 222 2.66 25.79 37.81
C ARG A 222 3.25 25.59 36.40
N ARG A 223 4.22 26.43 36.02
CA ARG A 223 4.95 26.33 34.75
C ARG A 223 5.79 25.03 34.67
N ASN A 224 6.48 24.68 35.75
CA ASN A 224 7.27 23.45 35.82
C ASN A 224 6.40 22.19 35.82
N GLN A 225 5.21 22.24 36.41
CA GLN A 225 4.24 21.14 36.36
C GLN A 225 3.64 20.96 34.95
N LEU A 226 3.24 22.05 34.29
CA LEU A 226 2.76 22.02 32.89
C LEU A 226 3.81 21.46 31.93
N LYS A 227 5.10 21.73 32.14
CA LYS A 227 6.19 21.13 31.36
C LYS A 227 6.21 19.59 31.50
N ARG A 228 6.03 19.06 32.72
CA ARG A 228 5.97 17.60 32.96
C ARG A 228 4.77 16.97 32.28
N GLU A 229 3.59 17.54 32.46
CA GLU A 229 2.36 17.03 31.83
C GLU A 229 2.43 17.08 30.30
N LYS A 230 3.03 18.12 29.71
CA LYS A 230 3.27 18.20 28.25
C LYS A 230 4.16 17.08 27.74
N VAL A 231 5.21 16.71 28.47
CA VAL A 231 6.09 15.58 28.10
C VAL A 231 5.31 14.27 28.16
N VAL A 232 4.50 14.06 29.21
CA VAL A 232 3.65 12.86 29.34
C VAL A 232 2.62 12.80 28.20
N THR A 233 1.94 13.89 27.89
CA THR A 233 0.96 13.94 26.80
C THR A 233 1.61 13.69 25.44
N LYS A 234 2.81 14.24 25.16
CA LYS A 234 3.56 13.91 23.93
C LYS A 234 3.89 12.42 23.82
N ARG A 235 4.22 11.74 24.92
CA ARG A 235 4.49 10.29 24.93
C ARG A 235 3.22 9.48 24.67
N VAL A 236 2.10 9.87 25.29
CA VAL A 236 0.78 9.23 25.08
C VAL A 236 0.24 9.49 23.65
N ALA A 237 0.67 10.57 22.99
CA ALA A 237 0.30 10.89 21.61
C ALA A 237 0.65 9.75 20.63
N VAL A 238 1.77 9.06 20.85
CA VAL A 238 2.23 7.96 19.99
C VAL A 238 1.20 6.84 19.99
N ILE A 239 0.72 6.45 21.17
CA ILE A 239 -0.31 5.41 21.34
C ILE A 239 -1.59 5.82 20.60
N ILE A 240 -2.05 7.06 20.77
CA ILE A 240 -3.32 7.51 20.18
C ILE A 240 -3.22 7.67 18.66
N VAL A 241 -2.11 8.21 18.14
CA VAL A 241 -1.88 8.31 16.68
C VAL A 241 -1.72 6.93 16.05
N SER A 242 -0.99 6.02 16.70
CA SER A 242 -0.86 4.64 16.23
C SER A 242 -2.21 3.90 16.23
N THR A 243 -3.05 4.05 17.26
CA THR A 243 -4.40 3.46 17.28
C THR A 243 -5.32 4.04 16.20
N LEU A 244 -5.17 5.32 15.84
CA LEU A 244 -5.89 5.92 14.71
C LEU A 244 -5.55 5.23 13.38
N ILE A 245 -4.25 5.04 13.12
CA ILE A 245 -3.78 4.47 11.85
C ILE A 245 -4.06 2.96 11.78
N THR A 246 -3.78 2.23 12.85
CA THR A 246 -3.76 0.77 12.85
C THR A 246 -5.08 0.12 13.24
N HIS A 247 -5.98 0.86 13.91
CA HIS A 247 -7.26 0.31 14.38
C HIS A 247 -8.48 1.06 13.86
N ILE A 248 -8.53 2.39 13.99
CA ILE A 248 -9.72 3.15 13.61
C ILE A 248 -9.96 3.05 12.09
N ILE A 249 -8.93 3.27 11.26
CA ILE A 249 -9.08 3.20 9.80
C ILE A 249 -9.53 1.80 9.34
N PRO A 250 -8.88 0.68 9.75
CA PRO A 250 -9.32 -0.65 9.33
C PRO A 250 -10.69 -1.07 9.89
N VAL A 251 -11.02 -0.71 11.13
CA VAL A 251 -12.32 -1.03 11.73
C VAL A 251 -13.43 -0.20 11.09
N SER A 252 -13.19 1.08 10.76
CA SER A 252 -14.12 1.90 9.98
C SER A 252 -14.43 1.26 8.62
N PHE A 253 -13.39 0.80 7.90
CA PHE A 253 -13.58 0.07 6.65
C PHE A 253 -14.37 -1.23 6.85
N CYS A 254 -14.09 -1.97 7.92
CA CYS A 254 -14.80 -3.20 8.25
C CYS A 254 -16.28 -2.95 8.56
N VAL A 255 -16.61 -1.92 9.35
CA VAL A 255 -18.00 -1.55 9.70
C VAL A 255 -18.78 -1.18 8.45
N VAL A 256 -18.22 -0.35 7.56
CA VAL A 256 -18.88 0.05 6.30
C VAL A 256 -19.22 -1.18 5.45
N ASN A 257 -18.26 -2.10 5.27
CA ASN A 257 -18.48 -3.30 4.47
C ASN A 257 -19.44 -4.29 5.14
N MET A 258 -19.38 -4.41 6.46
CA MET A 258 -20.25 -5.30 7.24
C MET A 258 -21.71 -4.82 7.24
N TRP A 259 -21.95 -3.51 7.21
CA TRP A 259 -23.29 -2.94 6.99
C TRP A 259 -23.76 -3.08 5.53
N ARG A 260 -22.85 -3.13 4.56
CA ARG A 260 -23.15 -3.37 3.13
C ARG A 260 -23.39 -4.85 2.76
N ASN A 261 -23.46 -5.75 3.75
CA ASN A 261 -23.67 -7.20 3.56
C ASN A 261 -22.67 -7.89 2.60
N GLN A 262 -21.46 -7.34 2.43
CA GLN A 262 -20.41 -7.98 1.63
C GLN A 262 -19.55 -8.89 2.52
N ASN A 263 -19.46 -10.17 2.16
CA ASN A 263 -18.73 -11.20 2.90
C ASN A 263 -17.21 -11.05 2.74
N LEU A 264 -16.58 -10.14 3.49
CA LEU A 264 -15.11 -10.03 3.60
C LEU A 264 -14.57 -11.03 4.64
N LEU A 265 -14.73 -12.34 4.39
CA LEU A 265 -14.30 -13.40 5.30
C LEU A 265 -12.76 -13.51 5.44
N GLY A 266 -11.99 -13.06 4.44
CA GLY A 266 -10.52 -13.17 4.44
C GLY A 266 -9.78 -12.00 5.10
N ILE A 267 -10.28 -10.76 4.97
CA ILE A 267 -9.59 -9.53 5.43
C ILE A 267 -9.81 -9.29 6.93
N SER A 268 -10.94 -9.72 7.49
CA SER A 268 -11.27 -9.48 8.91
C SER A 268 -10.29 -10.16 9.87
N SER A 269 -9.88 -11.40 9.59
CA SER A 269 -9.03 -12.20 10.50
C SER A 269 -7.62 -11.61 10.66
N PHE A 270 -6.99 -11.12 9.58
CA PHE A 270 -5.68 -10.47 9.65
C PHE A 270 -5.74 -9.09 10.32
N LEU A 271 -6.79 -8.31 10.04
CA LEU A 271 -6.99 -7.00 10.69
C LEU A 271 -7.25 -7.12 12.20
N LEU A 272 -7.92 -8.19 12.64
CA LEU A 272 -8.17 -8.51 14.05
C LEU A 272 -6.90 -8.93 14.83
N LEU A 273 -5.86 -9.40 14.14
CA LEU A 273 -4.55 -9.76 14.69
C LEU A 273 -3.59 -8.58 14.80
N ILE A 274 -3.73 -7.59 13.91
CA ILE A 274 -2.88 -6.39 13.89
C ILE A 274 -3.11 -5.55 15.16
N HIS A 275 -4.36 -5.39 15.59
CA HIS A 275 -4.70 -4.54 16.74
C HIS A 275 -3.97 -4.88 18.06
N PRO A 276 -3.99 -6.12 18.57
CA PRO A 276 -3.27 -6.45 19.81
C PRO A 276 -1.75 -6.36 19.64
N ALA A 277 -1.23 -6.65 18.44
CA ALA A 277 0.20 -6.54 18.14
C ALA A 277 0.68 -5.08 18.10
N THR A 278 -0.10 -4.16 17.52
CA THR A 278 0.25 -2.74 17.48
C THR A 278 0.15 -2.10 18.86
N LEU A 279 -0.89 -2.43 19.63
CA LEU A 279 -0.99 -2.00 21.04
C LEU A 279 0.19 -2.47 21.89
N THR A 280 0.70 -3.70 21.68
CA THR A 280 1.92 -4.15 22.37
C THR A 280 3.16 -3.36 22.00
N LEU A 281 3.33 -3.05 20.72
CA LEU A 281 4.46 -2.27 20.25
C LEU A 281 4.41 -0.85 20.81
N ASP A 282 3.22 -0.24 20.85
CA ASP A 282 3.01 1.10 21.41
C ASP A 282 3.30 1.14 22.92
N LEU A 283 2.86 0.13 23.67
CA LEU A 283 3.15 -0.01 25.09
C LEU A 283 4.65 -0.23 25.35
N PHE A 284 5.31 -1.00 24.48
CA PHE A 284 6.75 -1.21 24.56
C PHE A 284 7.55 0.06 24.24
N LEU A 285 7.16 0.80 23.20
CA LEU A 285 7.73 2.11 22.87
C LEU A 285 7.54 3.10 24.01
N TYR A 286 6.36 3.13 24.63
CA TYR A 286 6.11 3.94 25.82
C TYR A 286 7.07 3.57 26.97
N ALA A 287 7.25 2.27 27.22
CA ALA A 287 8.17 1.77 28.25
C ALA A 287 9.64 2.12 27.98
N LEU A 288 10.08 2.14 26.71
CA LEU A 288 11.44 2.54 26.33
C LEU A 288 11.69 4.05 26.49
N LEU A 289 10.66 4.86 26.25
CA LEU A 289 10.69 6.31 26.40
C LEU A 289 10.68 6.76 27.86
N ASP A 290 10.17 5.93 28.78
CA ASP A 290 10.18 6.22 30.20
C ASP A 290 11.43 5.68 30.92
N LYS A 291 12.18 6.58 31.56
CA LYS A 291 13.47 6.24 32.18
C LYS A 291 13.32 5.28 33.37
N ASP A 292 12.23 5.38 34.13
CA ASP A 292 12.02 4.60 35.34
C ASP A 292 11.52 3.19 35.01
N ILE A 293 10.69 3.08 33.97
CA ILE A 293 10.25 1.78 33.43
C ILE A 293 11.43 1.09 32.76
N ARG A 294 12.22 1.78 31.93
CA ARG A 294 13.41 1.22 31.26
C ARG A 294 14.43 0.64 32.23
N ARG A 295 14.70 1.32 33.35
CA ARG A 295 15.60 0.81 34.43
C ARG A 295 15.02 -0.41 35.14
N SER A 296 13.69 -0.50 35.25
CA SER A 296 13.01 -1.64 35.88
C SER A 296 12.94 -2.84 34.93
N PHE A 297 12.73 -2.58 33.64
CA PHE A 297 12.80 -3.58 32.58
C PHE A 297 14.20 -4.20 32.46
N SER A 298 15.25 -3.37 32.46
CA SER A 298 16.65 -3.84 32.44
C SER A 298 16.98 -4.74 33.64
N ARG A 299 16.46 -4.43 34.84
CA ARG A 299 16.61 -5.29 36.04
C ARG A 299 15.82 -6.60 35.94
N CYS A 300 14.63 -6.61 35.33
CA CYS A 300 13.87 -7.84 35.09
C CYS A 300 14.57 -8.78 34.10
N VAL A 301 15.22 -8.24 33.06
CA VAL A 301 15.97 -9.02 32.05
C VAL A 301 17.32 -9.49 32.61
N ALA A 302 17.99 -8.68 33.45
CA ALA A 302 19.26 -9.03 34.07
C ALA A 302 19.17 -10.09 35.18
N CYS A 303 17.96 -10.42 35.66
CA CYS A 303 17.73 -11.39 36.73
C CYS A 303 18.08 -12.86 36.35
N GLY A 304 18.54 -13.12 35.12
CA GLY A 304 19.06 -14.41 34.67
C GLY A 304 20.54 -14.68 34.99
N ARG A 305 21.31 -13.70 35.49
CA ARG A 305 22.70 -13.91 35.95
C ARG A 305 22.79 -13.75 37.45
N ARG A 306 22.91 -14.87 38.18
CA ARG A 306 23.41 -14.89 39.55
C ARG A 306 24.80 -14.23 39.57
N GLN A 307 24.90 -13.04 40.17
CA GLN A 307 26.14 -12.56 40.76
C GLN A 307 25.95 -12.44 42.26
N ARG A 308 26.90 -13.04 42.99
CA ARG A 308 27.00 -13.06 44.45
C ARG A 308 27.08 -11.62 45.00
N PRO A 309 26.60 -11.37 46.23
CA PRO A 309 26.74 -10.06 46.85
C PRO A 309 28.19 -9.88 47.34
N LEU A 310 28.77 -8.71 47.10
CA LEU A 310 29.88 -8.19 47.90
C LEU A 310 29.49 -6.81 48.48
N PRO A 311 30.05 -6.44 49.64
CA PRO A 311 29.33 -5.70 50.67
C PRO A 311 29.48 -4.18 50.60
N ASN A 312 28.49 -3.51 51.18
CA ASN A 312 28.42 -2.16 51.75
C ASN A 312 29.58 -1.19 51.48
N ALA A 313 29.25 -0.09 50.79
CA ALA A 313 29.90 1.20 50.96
C ALA A 313 28.83 2.25 51.30
N HIS A 314 28.44 2.29 52.58
CA HIS A 314 27.97 3.51 53.24
C HIS A 314 29.24 4.29 53.63
N GLN A 315 29.54 5.40 52.96
CA GLN A 315 30.23 6.61 53.48
C GLN A 315 30.88 7.42 52.34
N CYS A 316 30.92 8.75 52.54
CA CYS A 316 31.48 9.83 51.72
C CYS A 316 30.51 10.40 50.66
N LEU A 317 29.96 11.62 50.74
CA LEU A 317 30.21 12.77 51.60
C LEU A 317 28.87 13.52 51.83
N GLU A 318 28.42 13.56 53.08
CA GLU A 318 27.81 14.76 53.67
C GLU A 318 28.97 15.56 54.26
N ASP A 319 29.12 16.80 53.78
CA ASP A 319 29.86 17.96 54.31
C ASP A 319 29.96 18.87 53.07
N GLU A 320 29.36 20.06 52.97
CA GLU A 320 29.65 21.21 53.82
C GLU A 320 28.61 22.31 53.51
N LYS A 321 27.66 22.53 54.44
CA LYS A 321 26.97 23.81 54.59
C LYS A 321 27.54 24.44 55.85
N THR A 322 28.27 25.54 55.70
CA THR A 322 28.39 26.72 56.61
C THR A 322 29.83 27.22 56.72
N THR A 323 30.14 28.30 56.00
CA THR A 323 31.04 29.35 56.52
C THR A 323 30.79 30.66 55.77
N LYS A 324 30.19 31.63 56.47
CA LYS A 324 30.49 33.05 56.28
C LYS A 324 31.61 33.42 57.25
N PRO A 325 32.45 34.40 56.92
CA PRO A 325 32.84 35.41 57.90
C PRO A 325 32.45 36.82 57.45
N GLN A 326 32.42 37.69 58.47
CA GLN A 326 31.82 39.02 58.55
C GLN A 326 32.73 40.17 58.10
N LEU A 327 32.14 41.34 57.80
CA LEU A 327 32.43 42.66 58.43
C LEU A 327 31.41 43.71 57.88
N THR A 328 30.48 44.26 58.67
CA THR A 328 30.45 45.63 59.29
C THR A 328 30.57 46.78 58.26
N THR A 329 29.73 47.83 58.17
CA THR A 329 29.12 48.73 59.16
C THR A 329 28.08 49.66 58.47
N THR A 330 26.94 49.89 59.14
CA THR A 330 26.10 51.13 59.30
C THR A 330 25.79 52.16 58.19
N PRO A 331 24.68 52.94 58.32
CA PRO A 331 23.93 53.58 57.23
C PRO A 331 24.09 55.09 57.15
N THR A 332 23.84 55.70 55.97
CA THR A 332 23.53 57.14 55.85
C THR A 332 22.83 57.48 54.52
N THR A 333 21.63 58.08 54.66
CA THR A 333 21.08 59.27 53.95
C THR A 333 20.82 59.25 52.43
N ASP A 334 19.53 59.43 52.06
CA ASP A 334 19.02 60.13 50.86
C ASP A 334 19.55 61.59 50.76
N PRO A 335 19.30 62.46 49.73
CA PRO A 335 18.31 62.41 48.62
C PRO A 335 18.77 63.01 47.25
N LEU A 336 17.78 63.28 46.36
CA LEU A 336 17.74 64.11 45.12
C LEU A 336 18.06 63.42 43.78
N SER A 337 17.07 63.20 42.90
CA SER A 337 16.45 64.10 41.88
C SER A 337 17.00 63.70 40.48
N GLU A 338 16.31 63.61 39.34
CA GLU A 338 15.22 64.35 38.69
C GLU A 338 14.85 63.50 37.44
N ALA A 339 13.58 63.20 37.12
CA ALA A 339 12.64 63.95 36.27
C ALA A 339 12.47 63.42 34.83
N ILE A 340 11.35 63.84 34.22
CA ILE A 340 10.80 63.61 32.85
C ILE A 340 9.86 62.38 32.78
N SER A 341 8.59 62.49 33.20
CA SER A 341 7.43 63.26 32.68
C SER A 341 6.56 62.49 31.66
N THR A 342 5.36 62.17 32.15
CA THR A 342 4.16 61.82 31.38
C THR A 342 3.47 63.08 30.87
N ILE A 343 2.87 63.04 29.67
CA ILE A 343 1.76 63.92 29.29
C ILE A 343 0.61 63.06 28.71
N PRO A 344 -0.68 63.30 29.09
CA PRO A 344 -1.84 62.50 28.69
C PRO A 344 -2.86 63.28 27.80
N ILE A 345 -4.02 62.62 27.53
CA ILE A 345 -5.37 63.16 27.17
C ILE A 345 -5.69 63.18 25.64
N PRO A 346 -6.96 63.04 25.13
CA PRO A 346 -8.27 62.61 25.70
C PRO A 346 -9.00 61.49 24.93
N ILE A 347 -10.08 60.98 25.53
CA ILE A 347 -11.19 60.25 24.88
C ILE A 347 -12.32 61.26 24.57
N PRO A 348 -13.03 61.15 23.42
CA PRO A 348 -14.43 61.53 23.35
C PRO A 348 -15.34 60.32 23.07
N ALA A 349 -16.51 60.36 23.70
CA ALA A 349 -17.57 59.37 23.60
C ALA A 349 -18.48 59.62 22.38
N GLY A 350 -19.03 58.52 21.85
CA GLY A 350 -20.38 58.49 21.27
C GLY A 350 -20.49 58.40 19.75
N VAL A 351 -20.62 57.18 19.21
CA VAL A 351 -21.64 56.77 18.21
C VAL A 351 -21.86 55.27 18.36
N THR A 352 -23.03 54.86 18.84
CA THR A 352 -23.49 53.47 18.86
C THR A 352 -24.04 53.07 17.49
N ILE A 353 -23.26 52.33 16.70
CA ILE A 353 -23.78 51.52 15.58
C ILE A 353 -23.15 50.13 15.69
N SER A 354 -24.01 49.11 15.82
CA SER A 354 -23.68 47.70 16.03
C SER A 354 -22.71 47.14 14.94
N PRO A 355 -21.52 46.60 15.31
CA PRO A 355 -20.61 45.96 14.36
C PRO A 355 -20.93 44.47 14.11
N TYR A 356 -22.00 43.92 14.72
CA TYR A 356 -22.25 42.47 14.71
C TYR A 356 -22.84 41.92 13.40
N SER A 357 -23.51 42.73 12.60
CA SER A 357 -24.15 42.27 11.34
C SER A 357 -23.20 42.26 10.13
N ARG A 358 -22.15 43.09 10.13
CA ARG A 358 -21.17 43.17 9.04
C ARG A 358 -20.03 42.16 9.19
N LEU A 359 -19.68 41.80 10.43
CA LEU A 359 -18.73 40.72 10.71
C LEU A 359 -19.29 39.35 10.31
N THR A 360 -20.59 39.10 10.51
CA THR A 360 -21.21 37.81 10.19
C THR A 360 -21.38 37.59 8.68
N SER A 361 -21.52 38.64 7.85
CA SER A 361 -21.52 38.49 6.39
C SER A 361 -20.10 38.25 5.85
N ILE A 362 -19.10 38.98 6.36
CA ILE A 362 -17.69 38.79 5.98
C ILE A 362 -17.19 37.42 6.42
N PHE A 363 -17.56 36.93 7.62
CA PHE A 363 -17.23 35.57 8.05
C PHE A 363 -17.97 34.49 7.26
N LYS A 364 -19.18 34.76 6.75
CA LYS A 364 -19.91 33.84 5.86
C LYS A 364 -19.29 33.80 4.46
N GLU A 365 -18.86 34.93 3.90
CA GLU A 365 -18.14 34.98 2.62
C GLU A 365 -16.73 34.38 2.72
N LEU A 366 -15.99 34.65 3.81
CA LEU A 366 -14.71 33.98 4.07
C LEU A 366 -14.91 32.47 4.30
N ALA A 367 -15.94 32.05 5.05
CA ALA A 367 -16.24 30.64 5.23
C ALA A 367 -16.66 29.95 3.92
N ALA A 368 -17.39 30.64 3.04
CA ALA A 368 -17.79 30.14 1.72
C ALA A 368 -16.62 30.06 0.72
N GLN A 369 -15.67 31.01 0.77
CA GLN A 369 -14.40 30.94 0.02
C GLN A 369 -13.43 29.91 0.58
N THR A 370 -13.45 29.66 1.89
CA THR A 370 -12.63 28.62 2.54
C THR A 370 -13.22 27.21 2.32
N THR A 371 -14.54 27.06 2.26
CA THR A 371 -15.17 25.76 1.94
C THR A 371 -15.01 25.36 0.49
N THR A 372 -15.04 26.30 -0.46
CA THR A 372 -14.80 26.02 -1.89
C THR A 372 -13.33 25.73 -2.21
N THR A 373 -12.38 26.39 -1.54
CA THR A 373 -10.95 26.05 -1.67
C THR A 373 -10.61 24.74 -0.97
N THR A 374 -11.20 24.43 0.19
CA THR A 374 -10.96 23.15 0.87
C THR A 374 -11.64 21.97 0.20
N THR A 375 -12.83 22.13 -0.41
CA THR A 375 -13.44 21.06 -1.22
C THR A 375 -12.69 20.84 -2.52
N ASN A 376 -12.17 21.89 -3.17
CA ASN A 376 -11.31 21.75 -4.36
C ASN A 376 -9.95 21.13 -4.02
N MET A 377 -9.34 21.49 -2.88
CA MET A 377 -8.12 20.87 -2.37
C MET A 377 -8.35 19.42 -1.93
N LEU A 378 -9.51 19.11 -1.35
CA LEU A 378 -9.91 17.74 -1.01
C LEU A 378 -10.22 16.93 -2.26
N TYR A 379 -10.87 17.52 -3.26
CA TYR A 379 -11.17 16.87 -4.55
C TYR A 379 -9.90 16.63 -5.37
N THR A 380 -8.97 17.58 -5.39
CA THR A 380 -7.62 17.37 -5.96
C THR A 380 -6.80 16.38 -5.14
N ALA A 381 -6.88 16.38 -3.81
CA ALA A 381 -6.24 15.37 -2.97
C ALA A 381 -6.87 13.98 -3.14
N LEU A 382 -8.19 13.86 -3.33
CA LEU A 382 -8.91 12.62 -3.63
C LEU A 382 -8.60 12.12 -5.05
N ASN A 383 -8.43 13.02 -6.01
CA ASN A 383 -7.94 12.67 -7.35
C ASN A 383 -6.45 12.31 -7.34
N ALA A 384 -5.64 12.92 -6.48
CA ALA A 384 -4.27 12.48 -6.22
C ALA A 384 -4.24 11.11 -5.51
N LEU A 385 -5.22 10.80 -4.66
CA LEU A 385 -5.41 9.46 -4.10
C LEU A 385 -5.79 8.41 -5.16
N ARG A 386 -6.51 8.81 -6.23
CA ARG A 386 -6.70 7.95 -7.41
C ARG A 386 -5.40 7.72 -8.20
N PHE A 387 -4.47 8.68 -8.19
CA PHE A 387 -3.12 8.44 -8.69
C PHE A 387 -2.44 7.35 -7.84
N PHE A 388 -2.61 7.36 -6.52
CA PHE A 388 -2.10 6.30 -5.64
C PHE A 388 -2.87 4.97 -5.68
N ALA A 389 -3.95 4.88 -6.47
CA ALA A 389 -4.80 3.69 -6.52
C ALA A 389 -4.04 2.49 -7.11
N TYR A 390 -4.16 1.38 -6.39
CA TYR A 390 -3.70 0.05 -6.80
C TYR A 390 -4.46 -0.39 -8.06
N ARG A 391 -3.74 -0.80 -9.11
CA ARG A 391 -4.33 -1.34 -10.35
C ARG A 391 -4.02 -2.81 -10.51
N GLN A 392 -5.08 -3.57 -10.78
CA GLN A 392 -5.03 -5.03 -10.86
C GLN A 392 -4.44 -5.54 -12.20
N ASP A 393 -4.06 -4.66 -13.13
CA ASP A 393 -3.80 -5.03 -14.53
C ASP A 393 -2.31 -5.37 -14.81
N ASP A 394 -1.36 -4.79 -14.05
CA ASP A 394 0.10 -4.90 -14.30
C ASP A 394 0.82 -5.96 -13.45
N SER A 395 1.90 -6.58 -13.96
CA SER A 395 2.58 -7.68 -13.25
C SER A 395 3.02 -7.32 -11.82
N ASP A 396 3.12 -8.31 -10.94
CA ASP A 396 3.40 -8.06 -9.51
C ASP A 396 4.74 -7.34 -9.29
N VAL A 397 5.73 -7.61 -10.14
CA VAL A 397 7.01 -6.91 -10.10
C VAL A 397 6.85 -5.45 -10.51
N ASP A 398 6.02 -5.13 -11.51
CA ASP A 398 5.79 -3.74 -11.93
C ASP A 398 5.13 -2.93 -10.80
N ARG A 399 4.21 -3.55 -10.07
CA ARG A 399 3.55 -2.96 -8.89
C ARG A 399 4.54 -2.56 -7.79
N LEU A 400 5.63 -3.32 -7.62
CA LEU A 400 6.67 -2.96 -6.64
C LEU A 400 7.34 -1.61 -6.98
N HIS A 401 7.42 -1.22 -8.26
CA HIS A 401 8.00 0.07 -8.67
C HIS A 401 7.02 1.22 -8.52
N TYR A 402 5.97 1.22 -9.35
CA TYR A 402 5.13 2.41 -9.53
C TYR A 402 4.20 2.63 -8.35
N TRP A 403 3.84 1.57 -7.61
CA TRP A 403 2.94 1.63 -6.47
C TRP A 403 3.73 1.59 -5.16
N LEU A 404 4.42 0.49 -4.83
CA LEU A 404 5.07 0.38 -3.52
C LEU A 404 6.24 1.37 -3.36
N THR A 405 7.25 1.27 -4.22
CA THR A 405 8.49 2.06 -4.09
C THR A 405 8.21 3.56 -4.27
N SER A 406 7.46 3.94 -5.30
CA SER A 406 7.08 5.34 -5.53
C SER A 406 6.29 5.94 -4.34
N ASN A 407 5.32 5.22 -3.78
CA ASN A 407 4.55 5.73 -2.63
C ASN A 407 5.39 5.82 -1.35
N VAL A 408 6.28 4.84 -1.11
CA VAL A 408 7.22 4.87 0.02
C VAL A 408 8.13 6.09 -0.09
N LEU A 409 8.68 6.37 -1.27
CA LEU A 409 9.54 7.54 -1.50
C LEU A 409 8.81 8.86 -1.28
N ILE A 410 7.55 8.97 -1.74
CA ILE A 410 6.71 10.15 -1.49
C ILE A 410 6.44 10.31 0.01
N ALA A 411 6.10 9.23 0.71
CA ALA A 411 5.88 9.26 2.15
C ALA A 411 7.16 9.65 2.93
N LEU A 412 8.32 9.15 2.52
CA LEU A 412 9.62 9.52 3.10
C LEU A 412 9.95 10.98 2.82
N SER A 413 9.71 11.48 1.60
CA SER A 413 9.90 12.89 1.27
C SER A 413 9.01 13.81 2.12
N LEU A 414 7.75 13.45 2.32
CA LEU A 414 6.83 14.19 3.20
C LEU A 414 7.29 14.15 4.66
N LEU A 415 7.79 13.02 5.14
CA LEU A 415 8.32 12.86 6.50
C LEU A 415 9.55 13.74 6.73
N VAL A 416 10.52 13.71 5.81
CA VAL A 416 11.73 14.55 5.88
C VAL A 416 11.35 16.02 5.79
N SER A 417 10.46 16.40 4.86
CA SER A 417 9.94 17.76 4.74
C SER A 417 9.28 18.25 6.02
N PHE A 418 8.44 17.41 6.64
CA PHE A 418 7.81 17.74 7.92
C PHE A 418 8.84 18.01 9.02
N LYS A 419 9.93 17.23 9.05
CA LYS A 419 11.03 17.45 10.01
C LYS A 419 11.82 18.73 9.71
N GLN A 420 12.01 19.05 8.44
CA GLN A 420 12.80 20.19 7.96
C GLN A 420 12.08 21.53 8.15
N PHE A 421 10.75 21.57 7.97
CA PHE A 421 9.94 22.79 8.10
C PHE A 421 9.16 22.90 9.42
N GLY A 422 8.88 21.78 10.08
CA GLY A 422 8.05 21.72 11.30
C GLY A 422 8.82 21.87 12.62
N GLU A 423 10.12 21.60 12.61
CA GLU A 423 11.01 21.70 13.78
C GLU A 423 12.33 22.40 13.40
N LYS A 424 13.17 22.73 14.38
CA LYS A 424 14.51 23.27 14.11
C LYS A 424 15.36 22.18 13.42
N PRO A 425 15.80 22.37 12.15
CA PRO A 425 16.58 21.35 11.44
C PRO A 425 18.03 21.28 11.91
N ILE A 426 18.55 22.40 12.43
CA ILE A 426 19.90 22.59 12.95
C ILE A 426 19.84 23.38 14.26
N GLU A 427 20.68 23.02 15.23
CA GLU A 427 20.84 23.74 16.49
C GLU A 427 22.31 24.10 16.69
N CYS A 428 22.63 25.38 16.89
CA CYS A 428 24.02 25.84 16.93
C CYS A 428 24.44 26.31 18.33
N LEU A 429 25.65 25.94 18.73
CA LEU A 429 26.29 26.38 19.96
C LEU A 429 26.93 27.76 19.72
N VAL A 430 26.16 28.80 20.04
CA VAL A 430 26.62 30.19 19.95
C VAL A 430 27.25 30.68 21.28
N PRO A 431 28.19 31.64 21.24
CA PRO A 431 28.73 32.27 22.45
C PRO A 431 27.63 32.91 23.31
N LYS A 432 27.80 32.87 24.64
CA LYS A 432 26.83 33.42 25.62
C LYS A 432 26.53 34.92 25.47
N MET A 433 27.38 35.66 24.76
CA MET A 433 27.19 37.09 24.49
C MET A 433 26.11 37.37 23.44
N PHE A 434 25.70 36.36 22.66
CA PHE A 434 24.65 36.52 21.66
C PHE A 434 23.26 36.45 22.28
N SER A 435 22.39 37.38 21.88
CA SER A 435 20.98 37.35 22.25
C SER A 435 20.25 36.22 21.52
N SER A 436 19.05 35.85 21.98
CA SER A 436 18.25 34.79 21.35
C SER A 436 17.87 35.10 19.89
N ALA A 437 17.84 36.39 19.49
CA ALA A 437 17.66 36.78 18.10
C ALA A 437 18.90 36.46 17.24
N TRP A 438 20.10 36.66 17.78
CA TRP A 438 21.36 36.30 17.13
C TRP A 438 21.54 34.78 17.03
N GLU A 439 21.08 34.02 18.02
CA GLU A 439 21.03 32.56 17.97
C GLU A 439 20.16 32.08 16.80
N GLN A 440 18.95 32.62 16.65
CA GLN A 440 18.05 32.28 15.54
C GLN A 440 18.61 32.71 14.18
N TYR A 441 19.27 33.87 14.12
CA TYR A 441 19.97 34.32 12.91
C TYR A 441 21.09 33.35 12.53
N ALA A 442 21.95 32.97 13.48
CA ALA A 442 23.03 32.03 13.24
C ALA A 442 22.50 30.65 12.82
N GLU A 443 21.46 30.13 13.48
CA GLU A 443 20.81 28.87 13.09
C GLU A 443 20.27 28.93 11.65
N ASN A 444 19.54 29.99 11.29
CA ASN A 444 18.97 30.14 9.94
C ASN A 444 20.06 30.38 8.87
N PHE A 445 21.10 31.15 9.19
CA PHE A 445 22.22 31.40 8.30
C PHE A 445 23.00 30.11 8.04
N CYS A 446 23.33 29.37 9.10
CA CYS A 446 24.03 28.08 9.01
C CYS A 446 23.19 26.96 8.40
N TRP A 447 21.86 27.10 8.42
CA TRP A 447 20.99 26.21 7.66
C TRP A 447 21.00 26.53 6.16
N ALA A 448 20.97 27.81 5.80
CA ALA A 448 20.95 28.26 4.41
C ALA A 448 22.32 28.10 3.73
N GLN A 449 23.41 28.31 4.47
CA GLN A 449 24.77 28.16 4.02
C GLN A 449 25.28 26.73 4.24
N ASP A 450 26.21 26.27 3.39
CA ASP A 450 26.84 24.96 3.56
C ASP A 450 27.67 24.89 4.85
N THR A 451 27.54 23.77 5.58
CA THR A 451 28.36 23.46 6.76
C THR A 451 29.47 22.48 6.40
N TYR A 452 30.54 22.40 7.17
CA TYR A 452 31.64 21.46 6.92
C TYR A 452 31.85 20.52 8.10
N PHE A 453 32.35 19.31 7.81
CA PHE A 453 32.72 18.34 8.83
C PHE A 453 34.23 18.32 9.02
N LEU A 454 34.66 18.23 10.28
CA LEU A 454 36.05 18.09 10.66
C LEU A 454 36.10 17.16 11.89
N PRO A 455 36.94 16.11 11.89
CA PRO A 455 37.18 15.30 13.09
C PRO A 455 37.69 16.15 14.25
N PHE A 456 37.41 15.74 15.49
CA PHE A 456 37.82 16.50 16.68
C PHE A 456 39.34 16.56 16.88
N ASP A 457 40.08 15.62 16.31
CA ASP A 457 41.54 15.53 16.41
C ASP A 457 42.26 16.49 15.44
N GLU A 458 41.54 17.08 14.48
CA GLU A 458 42.09 18.01 13.49
C GLU A 458 41.78 19.47 13.83
N SER A 459 42.78 20.35 13.67
CA SER A 459 42.59 21.79 13.83
C SER A 459 41.90 22.40 12.62
N VAL A 460 41.01 23.37 12.84
CA VAL A 460 40.31 24.08 11.75
C VAL A 460 41.32 24.69 10.77
N PRO A 461 41.32 24.29 9.47
CA PRO A 461 42.27 24.78 8.48
C PRO A 461 42.26 26.31 8.38
N LYS A 462 43.42 26.96 8.23
CA LYS A 462 43.49 28.42 8.06
C LYS A 462 43.11 28.84 6.63
N ASP A 463 43.43 27.99 5.65
CA ASP A 463 43.12 28.22 4.25
C ASP A 463 41.64 28.01 3.94
N ILE A 464 41.08 28.94 3.16
CA ILE A 464 39.65 28.96 2.81
C ILE A 464 39.33 27.82 1.85
N THR A 465 40.23 27.51 0.93
CA THR A 465 40.08 26.45 -0.08
C THR A 465 39.91 25.07 0.53
N ASP A 466 40.60 24.79 1.63
CA ASP A 466 40.52 23.49 2.30
C ASP A 466 39.20 23.35 3.06
N ARG A 467 38.71 24.44 3.66
CA ARG A 467 37.36 24.46 4.28
C ARG A 467 36.26 24.24 3.24
N GLU A 468 36.42 24.75 2.02
CA GLU A 468 35.43 24.59 0.95
C GLU A 468 35.31 23.15 0.47
N ARG A 469 36.40 22.38 0.45
CA ARG A 469 36.40 20.96 0.09
C ARG A 469 35.68 20.07 1.10
N LEU A 470 35.61 20.51 2.36
CA LEU A 470 34.98 19.78 3.47
C LEU A 470 33.48 20.10 3.62
N LYS A 471 32.92 20.99 2.77
CA LYS A 471 31.52 21.41 2.84
C LYS A 471 30.56 20.29 2.44
N ILE A 472 29.41 20.28 3.11
CA ILE A 472 28.35 19.30 2.97
C ILE A 472 27.04 20.07 2.77
N SER A 473 26.33 19.77 1.68
CA SER A 473 25.08 20.45 1.31
C SER A 473 23.92 19.50 0.96
N TYR A 474 24.17 18.19 0.83
CA TYR A 474 23.17 17.23 0.35
C TYR A 474 21.89 17.19 1.21
N TYR A 475 22.00 17.43 2.52
CA TYR A 475 20.88 17.32 3.47
C TYR A 475 19.74 18.31 3.18
N GLN A 476 20.03 19.45 2.55
CA GLN A 476 19.02 20.44 2.18
C GLN A 476 18.12 19.93 1.03
N TRP A 477 18.69 19.10 0.14
CA TRP A 477 18.08 18.66 -1.11
C TRP A 477 17.37 17.31 -1.03
N VAL A 478 17.51 16.60 0.09
CA VAL A 478 16.96 15.24 0.28
C VAL A 478 15.47 15.11 -0.08
N PRO A 479 14.55 16.01 0.34
CA PRO A 479 13.13 15.84 0.00
C PRO A 479 12.85 15.93 -1.50
N PHE A 480 13.54 16.83 -2.21
CA PHE A 480 13.41 17.01 -3.65
C PHE A 480 14.01 15.83 -4.42
N PHE A 481 15.16 15.34 -3.93
CA PHE A 481 15.79 14.14 -4.45
C PHE A 481 14.83 12.94 -4.39
N LEU A 482 14.25 12.65 -3.21
CA LEU A 482 13.31 11.54 -3.04
C LEU A 482 12.05 11.67 -3.93
N LEU A 483 11.56 12.89 -4.18
CA LEU A 483 10.44 13.12 -5.11
C LEU A 483 10.83 12.85 -6.56
N LEU A 484 12.03 13.24 -6.96
CA LEU A 484 12.56 12.95 -8.29
C LEU A 484 12.73 11.45 -8.50
N GLU A 485 13.29 10.73 -7.52
CA GLU A 485 13.36 9.26 -7.56
C GLU A 485 11.96 8.64 -7.69
N ALA A 486 10.99 9.12 -6.89
CA ALA A 486 9.60 8.64 -6.93
C ALA A 486 8.95 8.83 -8.31
N LEU A 487 9.24 9.96 -8.97
CA LEU A 487 8.78 10.24 -10.33
C LEU A 487 9.41 9.26 -11.32
N CYS A 488 10.73 9.07 -11.26
CA CYS A 488 11.46 8.17 -12.15
C CYS A 488 10.97 6.71 -12.04
N PHE A 489 10.67 6.21 -10.83
CA PHE A 489 10.05 4.88 -10.65
C PHE A 489 8.67 4.74 -11.29
N ARG A 490 7.99 5.85 -11.57
CA ARG A 490 6.64 5.87 -12.12
C ARG A 490 6.63 6.03 -13.64
N LEU A 491 7.65 6.67 -14.21
CA LEU A 491 7.76 6.92 -15.65
C LEU A 491 7.56 5.67 -16.53
N PRO A 492 8.16 4.49 -16.24
CA PRO A 492 7.98 3.31 -17.10
C PRO A 492 6.52 2.84 -17.18
N SER A 493 5.77 2.93 -16.06
CA SER A 493 4.34 2.60 -16.04
C SER A 493 3.50 3.59 -16.85
N ILE A 494 3.86 4.88 -16.80
CA ILE A 494 3.19 5.92 -17.58
C ILE A 494 3.42 5.65 -19.08
N MET A 495 4.66 5.33 -19.44
CA MET A 495 5.06 5.05 -20.81
C MET A 495 4.41 3.76 -21.35
N TRP A 496 4.28 2.71 -20.53
CA TRP A 496 3.54 1.50 -20.89
C TRP A 496 2.10 1.82 -21.29
N ARG A 497 1.38 2.62 -20.49
CA ARG A 497 -0.03 2.95 -20.75
C ARG A 497 -0.17 3.71 -22.07
N TYR A 498 0.67 4.72 -22.27
CA TYR A 498 0.63 5.53 -23.48
C TYR A 498 0.90 4.68 -24.73
N LEU A 499 1.95 3.86 -24.72
CA LEU A 499 2.32 3.03 -25.87
C LEU A 499 1.37 1.84 -26.08
N ALA A 500 0.84 1.23 -25.02
CA ALA A 500 -0.10 0.11 -25.13
C ALA A 500 -1.43 0.53 -25.77
N ASP A 501 -1.95 1.72 -25.44
CA ASP A 501 -3.20 2.23 -26.02
C ASP A 501 -3.08 2.47 -27.53
N HIS A 502 -1.88 2.77 -28.04
CA HIS A 502 -1.62 2.94 -29.47
C HIS A 502 -1.60 1.62 -30.27
N SER A 503 -1.60 0.45 -29.61
CA SER A 503 -1.56 -0.85 -30.29
C SER A 503 -2.86 -1.24 -31.01
N GLY A 504 -3.96 -0.54 -30.73
CA GLY A 504 -5.30 -0.89 -31.21
C GLY A 504 -5.97 -2.02 -30.41
N ILE A 505 -5.26 -2.66 -29.48
CA ILE A 505 -5.80 -3.65 -28.55
C ILE A 505 -5.96 -2.97 -27.19
N ARG A 506 -7.20 -2.86 -26.69
CA ARG A 506 -7.48 -2.38 -25.33
C ARG A 506 -7.13 -3.47 -24.31
N ILE A 507 -5.84 -3.65 -24.04
CA ILE A 507 -5.30 -4.69 -23.14
C ILE A 507 -5.96 -4.60 -21.76
N ARG A 508 -6.20 -3.38 -21.28
CA ARG A 508 -6.86 -3.12 -20.01
C ARG A 508 -8.26 -3.73 -19.93
N ASP A 509 -9.08 -3.49 -20.95
CA ASP A 509 -10.46 -3.98 -20.98
C ASP A 509 -10.48 -5.50 -21.13
N VAL A 510 -9.55 -6.05 -21.93
CA VAL A 510 -9.35 -7.49 -22.10
C VAL A 510 -9.01 -8.18 -20.77
N ILE A 511 -8.08 -7.63 -20.00
CA ILE A 511 -7.69 -8.20 -18.69
C ILE A 511 -8.84 -8.06 -17.68
N ASN A 512 -9.53 -6.92 -17.64
CA ASN A 512 -10.66 -6.72 -16.73
C ASN A 512 -11.82 -7.68 -17.02
N LEU A 513 -12.11 -7.94 -18.30
CA LEU A 513 -13.14 -8.90 -18.70
C LEU A 513 -12.73 -10.34 -18.34
N ALA A 514 -11.45 -10.68 -18.46
CA ALA A 514 -10.92 -11.98 -18.06
C ALA A 514 -10.90 -12.18 -16.53
N MET A 515 -10.69 -11.11 -15.75
CA MET A 515 -10.67 -11.14 -14.28
C MET A 515 -12.02 -10.84 -13.63
N ASP A 516 -13.11 -10.76 -14.39
CA ASP A 516 -14.44 -10.51 -13.85
C ASP A 516 -14.82 -11.62 -12.83
N GLU A 517 -15.21 -11.23 -11.62
CA GLU A 517 -15.64 -12.15 -10.56
C GLU A 517 -16.87 -12.98 -10.99
N ARG A 518 -17.64 -12.50 -11.97
CA ARG A 518 -18.80 -13.21 -12.53
C ARG A 518 -18.41 -14.41 -13.41
N ASN A 519 -17.14 -14.54 -13.81
CA ASN A 519 -16.62 -15.66 -14.61
C ASN A 519 -16.65 -17.01 -13.86
N VAL A 520 -17.07 -17.02 -12.58
CA VAL A 520 -17.39 -18.26 -11.85
C VAL A 520 -18.62 -18.96 -12.45
N ARG A 521 -19.57 -18.20 -13.04
CA ARG A 521 -20.75 -18.76 -13.73
C ARG A 521 -20.40 -19.14 -15.16
N ALA A 522 -20.70 -20.39 -15.54
CA ALA A 522 -20.37 -20.93 -16.86
C ALA A 522 -20.93 -20.08 -18.03
N GLU A 523 -22.19 -19.65 -17.93
CA GLU A 523 -22.85 -18.84 -18.98
C GLU A 523 -22.14 -17.50 -19.23
N ILE A 524 -21.84 -16.74 -18.16
CA ILE A 524 -21.17 -15.44 -18.26
C ILE A 524 -19.73 -15.63 -18.74
N LYS A 525 -19.07 -16.68 -18.24
CA LYS A 525 -17.71 -17.03 -18.67
C LYS A 525 -17.65 -17.31 -20.17
N GLU A 526 -18.59 -18.09 -20.71
CA GLU A 526 -18.64 -18.43 -22.14
C GLU A 526 -18.93 -17.19 -23.00
N GLN A 527 -19.86 -16.33 -22.59
CA GLN A 527 -20.13 -15.05 -23.26
C GLN A 527 -18.90 -14.14 -23.27
N ASN A 528 -18.19 -14.03 -22.15
CA ASN A 528 -16.98 -13.23 -22.03
C ASN A 528 -15.85 -13.81 -22.88
N ILE A 529 -15.71 -15.14 -22.94
CA ILE A 529 -14.75 -15.81 -23.82
C ILE A 529 -15.07 -15.55 -25.29
N ASP A 530 -16.32 -15.65 -25.73
CA ASP A 530 -16.72 -15.38 -27.12
C ASP A 530 -16.47 -13.91 -27.50
N ALA A 531 -16.81 -12.97 -26.62
CA ALA A 531 -16.51 -11.55 -26.79
C ALA A 531 -15.00 -11.28 -26.91
N LEU A 532 -14.19 -11.91 -26.06
CA LEU A 532 -12.73 -11.82 -26.09
C LEU A 532 -12.14 -12.42 -27.37
N THR A 533 -12.61 -13.59 -27.78
CA THR A 533 -12.21 -14.25 -29.02
C THR A 533 -12.47 -13.33 -30.21
N LYS A 534 -13.69 -12.80 -30.35
CA LYS A 534 -14.03 -11.84 -31.43
C LYS A 534 -13.16 -10.60 -31.40
N HIS A 535 -12.91 -10.02 -30.22
CA HIS A 535 -12.06 -8.83 -30.08
C HIS A 535 -10.60 -9.10 -30.49
N ILE A 536 -10.00 -10.19 -30.01
CA ILE A 536 -8.62 -10.58 -30.35
C ILE A 536 -8.51 -10.88 -31.86
N LEU A 537 -9.49 -11.58 -32.43
CA LEU A 537 -9.51 -11.91 -33.85
C LEU A 537 -9.60 -10.66 -34.73
N ASN A 538 -10.50 -9.74 -34.40
CA ASN A 538 -10.64 -8.50 -35.15
C ASN A 538 -9.36 -7.65 -35.10
N ALA A 539 -8.68 -7.63 -33.95
CA ALA A 539 -7.41 -6.94 -33.80
C ALA A 539 -6.27 -7.59 -34.60
N LEU A 540 -6.13 -8.92 -34.55
CA LEU A 540 -5.12 -9.65 -35.31
C LEU A 540 -5.35 -9.54 -36.84
N GLN A 541 -6.61 -9.58 -37.27
CA GLN A 541 -6.99 -9.38 -38.67
C GLN A 541 -6.72 -7.94 -39.14
N PHE A 542 -6.92 -6.94 -38.26
CA PHE A 542 -6.58 -5.56 -38.57
C PHE A 542 -5.08 -5.41 -38.83
N HIS A 543 -4.21 -5.98 -37.97
CA HIS A 543 -2.76 -5.98 -38.19
C HIS A 543 -2.35 -6.72 -39.47
N ARG A 544 -2.98 -7.84 -39.78
CA ARG A 544 -2.71 -8.58 -41.04
C ARG A 544 -3.09 -7.77 -42.28
N ARG A 545 -4.20 -7.03 -42.25
CA ARG A 545 -4.61 -6.13 -43.35
C ARG A 545 -3.63 -4.98 -43.55
N LEU A 546 -3.09 -4.42 -42.46
CA LEU A 546 -2.05 -3.39 -42.53
C LEU A 546 -0.77 -3.93 -43.19
N GLU A 547 -0.30 -5.11 -42.79
CA GLU A 547 0.86 -5.76 -43.43
C GLU A 547 0.63 -6.02 -44.92
N GLN A 548 -0.56 -6.51 -45.31
CA GLN A 548 -0.89 -6.80 -46.70
C GLN A 548 -0.97 -5.54 -47.56
N GLN A 549 -1.56 -4.45 -47.05
CA GLN A 549 -1.57 -3.16 -47.75
C GLN A 549 -0.16 -2.60 -47.91
N GLN A 550 0.71 -2.81 -46.92
CA GLN A 550 2.11 -2.38 -46.96
C GLN A 550 2.96 -3.24 -47.92
N GLN A 551 2.60 -4.51 -48.13
CA GLN A 551 3.25 -5.38 -49.11
C GLN A 551 2.77 -5.09 -50.56
N GLN A 552 1.51 -4.68 -50.74
CA GLN A 552 0.93 -4.37 -52.06
C GLN A 552 1.26 -2.97 -52.56
N ARG A 553 1.37 -1.97 -51.67
CA ARG A 553 1.96 -0.67 -52.03
C ARG A 553 3.46 -0.78 -51.84
N HIS A 554 4.23 -0.77 -52.93
CA HIS A 554 5.69 -0.54 -52.94
C HIS A 554 6.08 0.86 -52.38
N VAL A 555 5.55 1.25 -51.22
CA VAL A 555 5.96 2.44 -50.48
C VAL A 555 7.03 1.96 -49.50
N ALA A 556 8.27 2.38 -49.75
CA ALA A 556 9.36 2.19 -48.82
C ALA A 556 8.87 2.57 -47.41
N SER A 557 9.18 1.72 -46.42
CA SER A 557 9.06 2.04 -44.99
C SER A 557 9.36 3.53 -44.76
N PRO A 558 8.50 4.29 -44.06
CA PRO A 558 8.52 5.76 -44.05
C PRO A 558 9.88 6.38 -43.71
N HIS A 559 10.77 5.64 -43.02
CA HIS A 559 12.18 5.97 -42.94
C HIS A 559 13.10 4.77 -43.27
N ARG A 560 14.00 4.95 -44.25
CA ARG A 560 15.12 4.03 -44.55
C ARG A 560 16.25 4.08 -43.51
N LEU A 561 16.35 5.16 -42.71
CA LEU A 561 17.49 5.42 -41.83
C LEU A 561 17.32 4.86 -40.41
N CYS A 562 16.09 4.82 -39.88
CA CYS A 562 15.79 4.38 -38.51
C CYS A 562 14.74 3.28 -38.50
N ARG A 563 15.19 2.02 -38.46
CA ARG A 563 14.33 0.82 -38.39
C ARG A 563 13.41 0.80 -37.15
N LEU A 564 13.82 1.49 -36.08
CA LEU A 564 13.09 1.57 -34.80
C LEU A 564 11.77 2.38 -34.89
N LEU A 565 11.64 3.31 -35.85
CA LEU A 565 10.43 4.12 -36.04
C LEU A 565 9.34 3.40 -36.87
N ASN A 566 9.67 2.23 -37.45
CA ASN A 566 8.70 1.37 -38.15
C ASN A 566 8.06 0.33 -37.22
N LEU A 567 8.38 0.34 -35.91
CA LEU A 567 7.80 -0.55 -34.89
C LEU A 567 6.25 -0.57 -34.82
N PRO A 568 5.52 0.56 -34.93
CA PRO A 568 4.06 0.56 -34.75
C PRO A 568 3.29 -0.21 -35.83
N TYR A 569 3.95 -0.61 -36.91
CA TYR A 569 3.35 -1.35 -38.02
C TYR A 569 3.71 -2.85 -38.02
N THR A 570 4.40 -3.34 -36.99
CA THR A 570 4.84 -4.75 -36.91
C THR A 570 3.88 -5.55 -36.02
N ALA A 571 3.53 -6.79 -36.38
CA ALA A 571 2.71 -7.71 -35.56
C ALA A 571 3.40 -8.23 -34.27
N ALA A 572 4.48 -7.57 -33.86
CA ALA A 572 5.22 -7.77 -32.62
C ALA A 572 5.30 -6.47 -31.80
N TYR A 573 4.40 -5.52 -32.06
CA TYR A 573 4.44 -4.20 -31.45
C TYR A 573 4.23 -4.27 -29.94
N VAL A 574 3.15 -4.94 -29.49
CA VAL A 574 2.79 -5.01 -28.07
C VAL A 574 3.88 -5.74 -27.29
N THR A 575 4.36 -6.86 -27.84
CA THR A 575 5.46 -7.65 -27.26
C THR A 575 6.77 -6.86 -27.14
N SER A 576 7.14 -6.12 -28.18
CA SER A 576 8.37 -5.32 -28.20
C SER A 576 8.30 -4.15 -27.23
N VAL A 577 7.15 -3.45 -27.17
CA VAL A 577 6.91 -2.38 -26.21
C VAL A 577 6.97 -2.92 -24.78
N TYR A 578 6.34 -4.06 -24.50
CA TYR A 578 6.38 -4.65 -23.16
C TYR A 578 7.80 -5.00 -22.73
N LEU A 579 8.59 -5.61 -23.61
CA LEU A 579 10.00 -5.93 -23.33
C LEU A 579 10.84 -4.67 -23.10
N LEU A 580 10.60 -3.61 -23.87
CA LEU A 580 11.26 -2.30 -23.70
C LEU A 580 10.91 -1.69 -22.33
N ILE A 581 9.65 -1.76 -21.89
CA ILE A 581 9.24 -1.29 -20.56
C ILE A 581 9.94 -2.10 -19.46
N LYS A 582 10.02 -3.42 -19.60
CA LYS A 582 10.73 -4.27 -18.64
C LYS A 582 12.22 -3.94 -18.56
N LEU A 583 12.86 -3.68 -19.70
CA LEU A 583 14.23 -3.18 -19.75
C LEU A 583 14.36 -1.83 -19.05
N LEU A 584 13.42 -0.91 -19.31
CA LEU A 584 13.42 0.42 -18.69
C LEU A 584 13.27 0.35 -17.16
N TYR A 585 12.51 -0.61 -16.61
CA TYR A 585 12.47 -0.82 -15.16
C TYR A 585 13.83 -1.23 -14.59
N VAL A 586 14.53 -2.16 -15.24
CA VAL A 586 15.89 -2.59 -14.82
C VAL A 586 16.87 -1.42 -14.90
N LEU A 587 16.87 -0.70 -16.03
CA LEU A 587 17.72 0.48 -16.22
C LEU A 587 17.40 1.58 -15.21
N ASN A 588 16.12 1.80 -14.90
CA ASN A 588 15.72 2.79 -13.90
C ASN A 588 16.26 2.41 -12.52
N VAL A 589 16.08 1.17 -12.03
CA VAL A 589 16.61 0.77 -10.72
C VAL A 589 18.14 0.90 -10.67
N ALA A 590 18.84 0.49 -11.73
CA ALA A 590 20.28 0.65 -11.82
C ALA A 590 20.69 2.14 -11.77
N ALA A 591 19.99 2.99 -12.51
CA ALA A 591 20.19 4.44 -12.50
C ALA A 591 19.91 5.05 -11.11
N GLN A 592 18.86 4.61 -10.41
CA GLN A 592 18.57 5.07 -9.04
C GLN A 592 19.67 4.66 -8.05
N LEU A 593 20.19 3.43 -8.16
CA LEU A 593 21.29 2.98 -7.31
C LEU A 593 22.58 3.80 -7.55
N LEU A 594 22.88 4.13 -8.81
CA LEU A 594 24.00 4.99 -9.18
C LEU A 594 23.77 6.44 -8.73
N MET A 595 22.56 6.95 -8.89
CA MET A 595 22.17 8.31 -8.51
C MET A 595 22.25 8.51 -6.99
N LEU A 596 21.81 7.52 -6.20
CA LEU A 596 21.92 7.52 -4.75
C LEU A 596 23.39 7.53 -4.29
N ASN A 597 24.27 6.75 -4.96
CA ASN A 597 25.71 6.74 -4.67
C ASN A 597 26.38 8.09 -5.03
N ARG A 598 26.00 8.69 -6.17
CA ARG A 598 26.50 10.00 -6.61
C ARG A 598 26.01 11.13 -5.69
N PHE A 599 24.76 11.07 -5.23
CA PHE A 599 24.14 12.10 -4.41
C PHE A 599 24.78 12.21 -3.02
N LEU A 600 25.22 11.08 -2.45
CA LEU A 600 25.95 11.05 -1.18
C LEU A 600 27.43 11.47 -1.31
N ASN A 601 27.84 11.89 -2.51
CA ASN A 601 29.17 12.40 -2.88
C ASN A 601 30.33 11.66 -2.22
N THR A 602 30.27 10.33 -2.28
CA THR A 602 31.31 9.45 -1.75
C THR A 602 32.42 9.29 -2.78
N ASP A 603 33.14 10.38 -3.09
CA ASP A 603 34.19 10.36 -4.12
C ASP A 603 35.38 9.44 -3.74
N THR A 604 35.45 8.97 -2.48
CA THR A 604 36.46 8.03 -1.98
C THR A 604 36.10 6.55 -2.15
N TYR A 605 34.83 6.17 -2.36
CA TYR A 605 34.41 4.76 -2.38
C TYR A 605 33.38 4.47 -3.48
N GLN A 606 33.61 3.42 -4.29
CA GLN A 606 32.76 3.08 -5.44
C GLN A 606 31.35 2.55 -5.06
N TRP A 607 31.15 2.01 -3.86
CA TRP A 607 29.91 1.32 -3.46
C TRP A 607 29.52 1.60 -2.00
N TYR A 608 28.71 2.63 -1.76
CA TYR A 608 28.27 3.06 -0.43
C TYR A 608 27.77 1.92 0.50
N GLY A 609 26.87 1.05 0.04
CA GLY A 609 26.12 0.18 0.96
C GLY A 609 26.86 -1.03 1.52
N PHE A 610 27.83 -1.61 0.79
CA PHE A 610 28.64 -2.70 1.34
C PHE A 610 29.60 -2.19 2.42
N GLU A 611 30.15 -1.00 2.23
CA GLU A 611 31.04 -0.37 3.20
C GLU A 611 30.27 0.10 4.44
N ALA A 612 29.09 0.70 4.27
CA ALA A 612 28.22 1.05 5.40
C ALA A 612 27.85 -0.19 6.25
N LEU A 613 27.69 -1.36 5.62
CA LEU A 613 27.47 -2.62 6.32
C LEU A 613 28.74 -3.10 7.03
N ALA A 614 29.91 -2.98 6.38
CA ALA A 614 31.21 -3.32 6.98
C ALA A 614 31.53 -2.43 8.19
N ASP A 615 31.25 -1.14 8.10
CA ASP A 615 31.41 -0.15 9.18
C ASP A 615 30.54 -0.49 10.39
N VAL A 616 29.27 -0.86 10.15
CA VAL A 616 28.36 -1.30 11.22
C VAL A 616 28.81 -2.62 11.85
N LEU A 617 29.33 -3.57 11.06
CA LEU A 617 29.87 -4.84 11.56
C LEU A 617 31.16 -4.64 12.36
N ASN A 618 32.02 -3.72 11.93
CA ASN A 618 33.28 -3.37 12.58
C ASN A 618 33.09 -2.42 13.78
N GLY A 619 31.89 -1.84 13.94
CA GLY A 619 31.56 -0.92 15.02
C GLY A 619 32.23 0.45 14.89
N THR A 620 32.58 0.87 13.66
CA THR A 620 33.16 2.19 13.41
C THR A 620 32.11 3.28 13.60
N THR A 621 32.50 4.40 14.22
CA THR A 621 31.61 5.54 14.48
C THR A 621 31.74 6.59 13.37
N TRP A 622 30.69 7.39 13.19
CA TRP A 622 30.62 8.50 12.22
C TRP A 622 31.76 9.52 12.38
N GLU A 623 32.34 9.61 13.58
CA GLU A 623 33.47 10.49 13.89
C GLU A 623 34.73 10.13 13.10
N ASN A 624 34.94 8.83 12.83
CA ASN A 624 36.11 8.33 12.10
C ASN A 624 35.82 8.12 10.62
N SER A 625 34.59 7.73 10.27
CA SER A 625 34.22 7.45 8.88
C SER A 625 33.81 8.70 8.10
N GLY A 626 33.43 9.78 8.80
CA GLY A 626 32.96 11.03 8.19
C GLY A 626 31.63 10.92 7.46
N PHE A 627 30.98 9.75 7.51
CA PHE A 627 29.68 9.52 6.90
C PHE A 627 28.55 10.03 7.79
N PHE A 628 27.65 10.81 7.19
CA PHE A 628 26.49 11.39 7.87
C PHE A 628 26.84 12.06 9.22
N PRO A 629 27.67 13.10 9.22
CA PRO A 629 28.10 13.74 10.46
C PRO A 629 26.91 14.34 11.19
N ARG A 630 26.89 14.15 12.51
CA ARG A 630 25.83 14.67 13.41
C ARG A 630 26.18 16.04 13.96
N VAL A 631 27.46 16.39 13.87
CA VAL A 631 28.02 17.66 14.30
C VAL A 631 28.79 18.24 13.13
N THR A 632 28.51 19.48 12.78
CA THR A 632 29.20 20.23 11.72
C THR A 632 29.64 21.59 12.23
N LEU A 633 30.61 22.19 11.56
CA LEU A 633 31.07 23.54 11.80
C LEU A 633 30.46 24.47 10.75
N CYS A 634 30.04 25.64 11.21
CA CYS A 634 29.51 26.70 10.35
C CYS A 634 30.31 27.97 10.57
N ASP A 635 30.74 28.58 9.48
CA ASP A 635 31.42 29.88 9.50
C ASP A 635 30.46 30.95 9.00
N PHE A 636 30.21 31.99 9.80
CA PHE A 636 29.45 33.16 9.38
C PHE A 636 30.23 34.45 9.68
N GLN A 637 29.99 35.47 8.85
CA GLN A 637 30.71 36.73 8.89
C GLN A 637 29.76 37.85 9.26
N VAL A 638 30.11 38.61 10.31
CA VAL A 638 29.36 39.78 10.76
C VAL A 638 30.20 41.03 10.54
N ARG A 639 29.59 42.08 9.98
CA ARG A 639 30.23 43.38 9.82
C ARG A 639 29.96 44.23 11.06
N VAL A 640 31.01 44.62 11.76
CA VAL A 640 30.93 45.51 12.93
C VAL A 640 31.90 46.67 12.70
N MET A 641 31.40 47.92 12.67
CA MET A 641 32.20 49.15 12.49
C MET A 641 33.15 49.12 11.28
N GLY A 642 32.72 48.51 10.16
CA GLY A 642 33.51 48.42 8.93
C GLY A 642 34.51 47.25 8.88
N ASN A 643 34.74 46.53 9.98
CA ASN A 643 35.57 45.33 10.00
C ASN A 643 34.72 44.06 9.89
N VAL A 644 35.18 43.06 9.12
CA VAL A 644 34.51 41.77 8.97
C VAL A 644 35.05 40.81 10.02
N GLN A 645 34.20 40.44 10.99
CA GLN A 645 34.54 39.44 11.99
C GLN A 645 33.94 38.09 11.59
N ARG A 646 34.77 37.05 11.52
CA ARG A 646 34.35 35.67 11.22
C ARG A 646 34.17 34.91 12.52
N TYR A 647 33.00 34.31 12.69
CA TYR A 647 32.67 33.43 13.79
C TYR A 647 32.53 32.00 13.26
N SER A 648 33.16 31.05 13.94
CA SER A 648 32.99 29.61 13.70
C SER A 648 32.18 29.04 14.86
N VAL A 649 31.02 28.47 14.56
CA VAL A 649 30.11 27.87 15.55
C VAL A 649 29.91 26.40 15.25
N GLN A 650 29.77 25.61 16.32
CA GLN A 650 29.48 24.19 16.23
C GLN A 650 27.96 23.99 16.17
N CYS A 651 27.48 23.25 15.18
CA CYS A 651 26.07 22.99 14.99
C CYS A 651 25.76 21.49 14.99
N VAL A 652 24.64 21.12 15.60
CA VAL A 652 24.13 19.75 15.63
C VAL A 652 23.11 19.59 14.51
N LEU A 653 23.39 18.68 13.59
CA LEU A 653 22.58 18.42 12.40
C LEU A 653 21.61 17.26 12.65
N VAL A 654 20.51 17.54 13.35
CA VAL A 654 19.53 16.53 13.81
C VAL A 654 18.87 15.78 12.63
N ILE A 655 18.71 16.45 11.49
CA ILE A 655 18.11 15.85 10.28
C ILE A 655 18.93 14.68 9.75
N ASN A 656 20.25 14.70 9.95
CA ASN A 656 21.13 13.69 9.39
C ASN A 656 20.97 12.32 10.03
N LEU A 657 20.50 12.27 11.29
CA LEU A 657 20.14 11.03 11.98
C LEU A 657 19.03 10.26 11.25
N PHE A 658 18.09 10.98 10.63
CA PHE A 658 17.02 10.38 9.83
C PHE A 658 17.54 9.98 8.45
N ASN A 659 18.29 10.85 7.79
CA ASN A 659 18.85 10.60 6.47
C ASN A 659 19.72 9.33 6.45
N GLU A 660 20.59 9.16 7.45
CA GLU A 660 21.42 7.95 7.62
C GLU A 660 20.57 6.67 7.53
N LYS A 661 19.42 6.64 8.23
CA LYS A 661 18.55 5.45 8.27
C LYS A 661 17.72 5.29 7.00
N ILE A 662 17.24 6.38 6.43
CA ILE A 662 16.46 6.37 5.19
C ILE A 662 17.31 5.85 4.03
N PHE A 663 18.49 6.43 3.79
CA PHE A 663 19.36 6.06 2.67
C PHE A 663 19.91 4.64 2.81
N THR A 664 20.21 4.21 4.03
CA THR A 664 20.61 2.81 4.28
C THR A 664 19.48 1.84 3.93
N LEU A 665 18.24 2.10 4.37
CA LEU A 665 17.09 1.26 4.05
C LEU A 665 16.78 1.24 2.55
N LEU A 666 16.87 2.39 1.88
CA LEU A 666 16.63 2.52 0.44
C LEU A 666 17.68 1.76 -0.38
N TRP A 667 18.95 1.79 0.00
CA TRP A 667 20.00 1.07 -0.72
C TRP A 667 19.78 -0.45 -0.71
N PHE A 668 19.45 -1.03 0.46
CA PHE A 668 19.12 -2.45 0.55
C PHE A 668 17.85 -2.79 -0.25
N TRP A 669 16.83 -1.94 -0.16
CA TRP A 669 15.60 -2.12 -0.93
C TRP A 669 15.84 -2.09 -2.45
N TYR A 670 16.61 -1.12 -2.95
CA TYR A 670 16.93 -1.02 -4.38
C TYR A 670 17.77 -2.20 -4.87
N THR A 671 18.66 -2.73 -4.04
CA THR A 671 19.43 -3.93 -4.38
C THR A 671 18.52 -5.16 -4.53
N VAL A 672 17.60 -5.38 -3.58
CA VAL A 672 16.61 -6.47 -3.68
C VAL A 672 15.69 -6.27 -4.88
N LEU A 673 15.23 -5.04 -5.09
CA LEU A 673 14.36 -4.68 -6.21
C LEU A 673 15.07 -4.87 -7.57
N PHE A 674 16.37 -4.59 -7.66
CA PHE A 674 17.18 -4.85 -8.85
C PHE A 674 17.24 -6.35 -9.18
N LEU A 675 17.43 -7.21 -8.17
CA LEU A 675 17.47 -8.66 -8.39
C LEU A 675 16.12 -9.20 -8.88
N ILE A 676 15.02 -8.77 -8.25
CA ILE A 676 13.66 -9.20 -8.62
C ILE A 676 13.32 -8.71 -10.04
N THR A 677 13.67 -7.48 -10.38
CA THR A 677 13.42 -6.93 -11.73
C THR A 677 14.26 -7.57 -12.81
N ALA A 678 15.55 -7.79 -12.55
CA ALA A 678 16.43 -8.48 -13.48
C ALA A 678 15.93 -9.90 -13.77
N ALA A 679 15.49 -10.63 -12.75
CA ALA A 679 14.88 -11.94 -12.91
C ALA A 679 13.58 -11.89 -13.72
N SER A 680 12.72 -10.90 -13.46
CA SER A 680 11.48 -10.68 -14.22
C SER A 680 11.77 -10.38 -15.69
N PHE A 681 12.70 -9.48 -15.98
CA PHE A 681 13.12 -9.14 -17.34
C PHE A 681 13.72 -10.37 -18.05
N ALA A 682 14.61 -11.11 -17.40
CA ALA A 682 15.20 -12.32 -17.97
C ALA A 682 14.13 -13.38 -18.31
N TYR A 683 13.15 -13.59 -17.43
CA TYR A 683 12.02 -14.49 -17.69
C TYR A 683 11.21 -14.05 -18.92
N TRP A 684 10.81 -12.77 -18.99
CA TRP A 684 10.02 -12.27 -20.13
C TRP A 684 10.83 -12.21 -21.43
N ALA A 685 12.13 -11.90 -21.36
CA ALA A 685 13.03 -11.95 -22.50
C ALA A 685 13.16 -13.39 -23.05
N TYR A 686 13.37 -14.38 -22.17
CA TYR A 686 13.39 -15.79 -22.56
C TYR A 686 12.05 -16.24 -23.17
N ALA A 687 10.95 -15.80 -22.58
CA ALA A 687 9.59 -16.17 -22.96
C ALA A 687 9.16 -15.59 -24.34
N ILE A 688 9.69 -14.43 -24.73
CA ILE A 688 9.30 -13.68 -25.94
C ILE A 688 10.34 -13.84 -27.07
N LEU A 689 11.65 -13.75 -26.78
CA LEU A 689 12.70 -13.78 -27.80
C LEU A 689 12.88 -15.16 -28.43
N LEU A 690 12.60 -16.22 -27.67
CA LEU A 690 12.70 -17.59 -28.18
C LEU A 690 11.32 -18.07 -28.69
N PRO A 691 11.25 -18.68 -29.88
CA PRO A 691 9.98 -19.20 -30.40
C PRO A 691 9.55 -20.52 -29.75
N TRP A 692 10.46 -21.20 -29.04
CA TRP A 692 10.23 -22.54 -28.47
C TRP A 692 9.33 -22.48 -27.23
N PRO A 693 9.57 -21.59 -26.24
CA PRO A 693 8.72 -21.46 -25.06
C PRO A 693 7.27 -21.05 -25.37
N GLY A 694 7.06 -20.22 -26.39
CA GLY A 694 5.72 -19.85 -26.85
C GLY A 694 4.95 -21.05 -27.41
N ARG A 695 5.59 -21.84 -28.28
CA ARG A 695 4.98 -23.06 -28.86
C ARG A 695 4.72 -24.12 -27.80
N TRP A 696 5.66 -24.34 -26.89
CA TRP A 696 5.50 -25.28 -25.80
C TRP A 696 4.34 -24.90 -24.88
N PHE A 697 4.23 -23.61 -24.53
CA PHE A 697 3.12 -23.09 -23.74
C PHE A 697 1.77 -23.36 -24.41
N ILE A 698 1.60 -22.99 -25.69
CA ILE A 698 0.35 -23.21 -26.43
C ILE A 698 0.05 -24.70 -26.60
N SER A 699 1.05 -25.53 -26.94
CA SER A 699 0.89 -26.98 -27.05
C SER A 699 0.40 -27.61 -25.75
N ARG A 700 0.94 -27.18 -24.60
CA ARG A 700 0.56 -27.73 -23.29
C ARG A 700 -0.86 -27.32 -22.90
N HIS A 701 -1.28 -26.10 -23.21
CA HIS A 701 -2.64 -25.62 -22.91
C HIS A 701 -3.68 -26.25 -23.85
N LEU A 702 -3.33 -26.50 -25.12
CA LEU A 702 -4.20 -27.22 -26.05
C LEU A 702 -4.45 -28.68 -25.64
N GLN A 703 -3.43 -29.37 -25.10
CA GLN A 703 -3.58 -30.73 -24.54
C GLN A 703 -4.55 -30.80 -23.35
N LEU A 704 -4.81 -29.68 -22.69
CA LEU A 704 -5.73 -29.59 -21.54
C LEU A 704 -7.15 -29.21 -21.97
N THR A 705 -7.38 -28.97 -23.27
CA THR A 705 -8.69 -28.62 -23.82
C THR A 705 -9.40 -29.90 -24.30
N ASP A 706 -10.73 -29.90 -24.33
CA ASP A 706 -11.54 -31.03 -24.85
C ASP A 706 -11.40 -31.30 -26.36
N GLU A 707 -10.54 -30.56 -27.06
CA GLU A 707 -10.30 -30.70 -28.50
C GLU A 707 -9.35 -31.88 -28.80
N PRO A 708 -9.56 -32.63 -29.91
CA PRO A 708 -8.71 -33.75 -30.29
C PRO A 708 -7.34 -33.25 -30.80
N PHE A 709 -6.41 -32.99 -29.88
CA PHE A 709 -5.05 -32.57 -30.17
C PHE A 709 -4.04 -33.50 -29.48
N ASN A 710 -3.27 -34.25 -30.27
CA ASN A 710 -2.22 -35.11 -29.76
C ASN A 710 -0.85 -34.55 -30.17
N GLY A 711 -0.12 -33.98 -29.19
CA GLY A 711 1.15 -33.29 -29.44
C GLY A 711 2.28 -34.15 -30.03
N ASN A 712 2.07 -35.47 -30.16
CA ASN A 712 3.01 -36.41 -30.75
C ASN A 712 2.84 -36.60 -32.26
N ASP A 713 1.68 -36.23 -32.83
CA ASP A 713 1.44 -36.40 -34.27
C ASP A 713 2.13 -35.32 -35.11
N LYS A 714 2.73 -35.72 -36.23
CA LYS A 714 3.49 -34.82 -37.12
C LYS A 714 2.59 -33.77 -37.78
N ASP A 715 1.34 -34.14 -38.09
CA ASP A 715 0.38 -33.22 -38.69
C ASP A 715 -0.15 -32.21 -37.67
N ASP A 716 -0.33 -32.60 -36.41
CA ASP A 716 -0.68 -31.71 -35.30
C ASP A 716 0.41 -30.69 -35.01
N VAL A 717 1.67 -31.12 -34.98
CA VAL A 717 2.82 -30.21 -34.82
C VAL A 717 2.90 -29.21 -35.98
N ARG A 718 2.57 -29.63 -37.21
CA ARG A 718 2.54 -28.73 -38.39
C ARG A 718 1.35 -27.77 -38.34
N ARG A 719 0.18 -28.20 -37.87
CA ARG A 719 -0.99 -27.33 -37.61
C ARG A 719 -0.70 -26.31 -36.52
N LEU A 720 -0.14 -26.76 -35.39
CA LEU A 720 0.27 -25.90 -34.28
C LEU A 720 1.24 -24.81 -34.73
N ARG A 721 2.23 -25.16 -35.56
CA ARG A 721 3.18 -24.18 -36.09
C ARG A 721 2.49 -23.08 -36.92
N ARG A 722 1.53 -23.44 -37.76
CA ARG A 722 0.75 -22.47 -38.55
C ARG A 722 -0.14 -21.61 -37.66
N PHE A 723 -0.80 -22.21 -36.67
CA PHE A 723 -1.58 -21.46 -35.69
C PHE A 723 -0.74 -20.42 -34.95
N VAL A 724 0.43 -20.81 -34.44
CA VAL A 724 1.30 -19.90 -33.68
C VAL A 724 1.94 -18.82 -34.58
N ASN A 725 2.49 -19.21 -35.74
CA ASN A 725 3.25 -18.27 -36.57
C ASN A 725 2.36 -17.40 -37.48
N ASP A 726 1.31 -17.96 -38.07
CA ASP A 726 0.53 -17.30 -39.13
C ASP A 726 -0.77 -16.69 -38.60
N TYR A 727 -1.39 -17.31 -37.58
CA TYR A 727 -2.67 -16.87 -37.03
C TYR A 727 -2.51 -15.98 -35.79
N LEU A 728 -1.90 -16.52 -34.72
CA LEU A 728 -1.81 -15.85 -33.42
C LEU A 728 -0.65 -14.84 -33.37
N LYS A 729 0.45 -15.12 -34.08
CA LYS A 729 1.71 -14.34 -34.09
C LYS A 729 2.27 -14.11 -32.67
N SER A 730 3.35 -13.35 -32.54
CA SER A 730 4.00 -13.10 -31.24
C SER A 730 3.09 -12.34 -30.28
N ASP A 731 2.37 -11.32 -30.76
CA ASP A 731 1.50 -10.49 -29.92
C ASP A 731 0.30 -11.27 -29.35
N GLY A 732 -0.32 -12.15 -30.13
CA GLY A 732 -1.41 -12.98 -29.63
C GLY A 732 -0.94 -14.04 -28.63
N VAL A 733 0.22 -14.68 -28.85
CA VAL A 733 0.82 -15.61 -27.88
C VAL A 733 1.11 -14.90 -26.55
N PHE A 734 1.65 -13.68 -26.63
CA PHE A 734 1.90 -12.86 -25.45
C PHE A 734 0.62 -12.46 -24.73
N LEU A 735 -0.42 -12.02 -25.46
CA LEU A 735 -1.69 -11.64 -24.87
C LEU A 735 -2.38 -12.82 -24.17
N VAL A 736 -2.41 -14.00 -24.79
CA VAL A 736 -2.95 -15.21 -24.16
C VAL A 736 -2.15 -15.58 -22.91
N ARG A 737 -0.82 -15.50 -22.96
CA ARG A 737 0.05 -15.72 -21.79
C ARG A 737 -0.23 -14.71 -20.68
N LEU A 738 -0.46 -13.44 -21.03
CA LEU A 738 -0.80 -12.38 -20.08
C LEU A 738 -2.16 -12.65 -19.43
N ILE A 739 -3.19 -12.99 -20.21
CA ILE A 739 -4.53 -13.33 -19.68
C ILE A 739 -4.45 -14.53 -18.73
N THR A 740 -3.78 -15.61 -19.15
CA THR A 740 -3.63 -16.85 -18.37
C THR A 740 -2.91 -16.61 -17.05
N SER A 741 -1.94 -15.69 -17.03
CA SER A 741 -1.20 -15.32 -15.81
C SER A 741 -2.03 -14.48 -14.82
N ARG A 742 -3.17 -13.92 -15.23
CA ARG A 742 -3.91 -12.92 -14.44
C ARG A 742 -5.31 -13.37 -14.02
N SER A 743 -6.02 -14.11 -14.86
CA SER A 743 -7.34 -14.62 -14.51
C SER A 743 -7.25 -15.99 -13.81
N SER A 744 -7.20 -17.05 -14.59
CA SER A 744 -6.96 -18.41 -14.13
C SER A 744 -6.43 -19.23 -15.32
N ILE A 745 -5.70 -20.29 -15.00
CA ILE A 745 -5.21 -21.22 -16.03
C ILE A 745 -6.39 -21.81 -16.82
N VAL A 746 -7.49 -22.14 -16.13
CA VAL A 746 -8.72 -22.70 -16.72
C VAL A 746 -9.36 -21.74 -17.73
N PHE A 747 -9.50 -20.46 -17.36
CA PHE A 747 -10.04 -19.46 -18.27
C PHE A 747 -9.14 -19.27 -19.51
N GLY A 748 -7.82 -19.24 -19.29
CA GLY A 748 -6.84 -19.15 -20.38
C GLY A 748 -6.87 -20.34 -21.34
N THR A 749 -7.02 -21.57 -20.83
CA THR A 749 -7.14 -22.78 -21.65
C THR A 749 -8.42 -22.79 -22.48
N GLU A 750 -9.57 -22.41 -21.90
CA GLU A 750 -10.84 -22.36 -22.63
C GLU A 750 -10.84 -21.28 -23.72
N LEU A 751 -10.28 -20.09 -23.43
CA LEU A 751 -10.08 -19.04 -24.43
C LEU A 751 -9.18 -19.50 -25.58
N LEU A 752 -8.10 -20.21 -25.27
CA LEU A 752 -7.20 -20.77 -26.29
C LEU A 752 -7.91 -21.84 -27.14
N GLY A 753 -8.75 -22.67 -26.51
CA GLY A 753 -9.60 -23.63 -27.20
C GLY A 753 -10.58 -22.96 -28.17
N SER A 754 -11.24 -21.88 -27.74
CA SER A 754 -12.11 -21.06 -28.58
C SER A 754 -11.35 -20.48 -29.79
N LEU A 755 -10.17 -19.89 -29.56
CA LEU A 755 -9.29 -19.38 -30.63
C LEU A 755 -8.84 -20.48 -31.60
N TRP A 756 -8.57 -21.69 -31.10
CA TRP A 756 -8.19 -22.83 -31.92
C TRP A 756 -9.32 -23.33 -32.83
N ARG A 757 -10.57 -23.37 -32.33
CA ARG A 757 -11.75 -23.70 -33.15
C ARG A 757 -11.95 -22.71 -34.28
N SER A 758 -11.89 -21.41 -33.97
CA SER A 758 -11.99 -20.35 -34.98
C SER A 758 -10.89 -20.46 -36.03
N PHE A 759 -9.66 -20.82 -35.64
CA PHE A 759 -8.58 -21.08 -36.60
C PHE A 759 -8.87 -22.31 -37.47
N HIS A 760 -9.37 -23.40 -36.88
CA HIS A 760 -9.65 -24.64 -37.60
C HIS A 760 -10.69 -24.42 -38.72
N GLU A 761 -11.74 -23.66 -38.43
CA GLU A 761 -12.76 -23.29 -39.42
C GLU A 761 -12.16 -22.48 -40.58
N ILE A 762 -11.31 -21.49 -40.26
CA ILE A 762 -10.63 -20.66 -41.27
C ILE A 762 -9.64 -21.48 -42.12
N ASP A 763 -8.86 -22.38 -41.50
CA ASP A 763 -7.90 -23.23 -42.22
C ASP A 763 -8.62 -24.23 -43.15
N GLN A 764 -9.77 -24.77 -42.73
CA GLN A 764 -10.60 -25.63 -43.59
C GLN A 764 -11.12 -24.88 -44.81
N GLN A 765 -11.66 -23.67 -44.63
CA GLN A 765 -12.13 -22.83 -45.74
C GLN A 765 -10.99 -22.51 -46.72
N LEU A 766 -9.81 -22.14 -46.22
CA LEU A 766 -8.63 -21.87 -47.05
C LEU A 766 -8.18 -23.10 -47.85
N ARG A 767 -8.16 -24.28 -47.25
CA ARG A 767 -7.81 -25.53 -47.95
C ARG A 767 -8.81 -25.87 -49.05
N LEU A 768 -10.10 -25.66 -48.78
CA LEU A 768 -11.15 -25.90 -49.75
C LEU A 768 -11.05 -24.94 -50.93
N ASN A 769 -10.87 -23.64 -50.68
CA ASN A 769 -10.68 -22.65 -51.74
C ASN A 769 -9.44 -22.96 -52.59
N ASN A 770 -8.31 -23.31 -51.97
CA ASN A 770 -7.09 -23.72 -52.68
C ASN A 770 -7.26 -25.05 -53.45
N ALA A 771 -8.17 -25.93 -53.03
CA ALA A 771 -8.50 -27.15 -53.76
C ALA A 771 -9.37 -26.82 -54.98
N ILE A 772 -10.39 -25.98 -54.82
CA ILE A 772 -11.25 -25.48 -55.91
C ILE A 772 -10.40 -24.77 -56.97
N GLU A 773 -9.53 -23.85 -56.58
CA GLU A 773 -8.66 -23.12 -57.51
C GLU A 773 -7.71 -24.05 -58.28
N ARG A 774 -7.16 -25.09 -57.62
CA ARG A 774 -6.34 -26.11 -58.30
C ARG A 774 -7.14 -26.91 -59.32
N VAL A 775 -8.39 -27.27 -59.00
CA VAL A 775 -9.29 -27.96 -59.91
C VAL A 775 -9.64 -27.07 -61.10
N GLU A 776 -10.02 -25.81 -60.86
CA GLU A 776 -10.30 -24.82 -61.90
C GLU A 776 -9.10 -24.59 -62.82
N LYS A 777 -7.90 -24.41 -62.26
CA LYS A 777 -6.67 -24.27 -63.04
C LYS A 777 -6.37 -25.52 -63.87
N SER A 778 -6.61 -26.72 -63.33
CA SER A 778 -6.46 -27.98 -64.07
C SER A 778 -7.47 -28.12 -65.21
N ASN A 779 -8.70 -27.64 -65.01
CA ASN A 779 -9.77 -27.66 -65.99
C ASN A 779 -9.52 -26.61 -67.09
N TRP A 780 -9.03 -25.43 -66.72
CA TRP A 780 -8.62 -24.38 -67.64
C TRP A 780 -7.46 -24.84 -68.54
N LEU A 781 -6.41 -25.45 -67.96
CA LEU A 781 -5.28 -26.01 -68.72
C LEU A 781 -5.71 -27.12 -69.69
N ARG A 782 -6.69 -27.94 -69.30
CA ARG A 782 -7.29 -28.97 -70.17
C ARG A 782 -8.11 -28.37 -71.32
N ARG A 783 -8.88 -27.30 -71.07
CA ARG A 783 -9.69 -26.63 -72.11
C ARG A 783 -8.84 -25.89 -73.15
N HIS A 784 -7.68 -25.36 -72.78
CA HIS A 784 -6.80 -24.62 -73.70
C HIS A 784 -5.67 -25.46 -74.34
N GLY A 785 -5.79 -26.79 -74.33
CA GLY A 785 -4.93 -27.67 -75.15
C GLY A 785 -3.46 -27.78 -74.73
N PHE A 786 -3.07 -27.29 -73.55
CA PHE A 786 -1.70 -27.45 -73.04
C PHE A 786 -1.47 -28.88 -72.52
N LYS A 787 -1.10 -29.82 -73.42
CA LYS A 787 -0.53 -31.11 -73.03
C LYS A 787 0.86 -30.87 -72.45
N GLY A 788 1.01 -30.99 -71.12
CA GLY A 788 2.30 -30.92 -70.44
C GLY A 788 3.30 -31.92 -71.04
N ARG A 789 4.41 -31.42 -71.58
CA ARG A 789 5.53 -32.22 -72.09
C ARG A 789 6.18 -32.94 -70.90
N ARG A 790 5.95 -34.25 -70.74
CA ARG A 790 6.68 -35.10 -69.77
C ARG A 790 8.17 -35.06 -70.12
N ARG A 791 8.98 -34.40 -69.28
CA ARG A 791 10.44 -34.44 -69.38
C ARG A 791 10.94 -35.59 -68.51
N ASN A 792 11.28 -36.72 -69.12
CA ASN A 792 12.01 -37.81 -68.47
C ASN A 792 13.39 -37.30 -68.03
N ARG A 793 13.67 -37.33 -66.73
CA ARG A 793 15.03 -37.30 -66.19
C ARG A 793 15.16 -38.51 -65.27
N GLY A 794 16.04 -39.44 -65.65
CA GLY A 794 16.29 -40.68 -64.94
C GLY A 794 17.13 -40.49 -63.67
N SER A 795 16.88 -41.41 -62.71
CA SER A 795 17.66 -41.87 -61.54
C SER A 795 18.28 -40.81 -60.62
N THR A 796 18.03 -40.78 -59.31
CA THR A 796 18.13 -41.90 -58.36
C THR A 796 17.26 -41.69 -57.09
N GLY A 797 16.50 -42.71 -56.72
CA GLY A 797 16.26 -43.16 -55.33
C GLY A 797 15.49 -42.27 -54.34
N GLU A 798 14.16 -42.20 -54.44
CA GLU A 798 13.26 -42.26 -53.26
C GLU A 798 11.82 -42.52 -53.72
N GLN A 799 11.21 -43.61 -53.21
CA GLN A 799 9.84 -44.03 -53.51
C GLN A 799 8.83 -42.94 -53.10
N LYS A 800 8.26 -42.24 -54.08
CA LYS A 800 6.96 -41.57 -53.94
C LYS A 800 5.91 -42.43 -54.62
N ASN A 801 5.00 -42.98 -53.84
CA ASN A 801 3.83 -43.70 -54.33
C ASN A 801 3.04 -42.84 -55.34
N PRO A 802 2.58 -43.41 -56.47
CA PRO A 802 1.69 -42.70 -57.38
C PRO A 802 0.36 -42.43 -56.67
N VAL A 803 -0.12 -41.19 -56.78
CA VAL A 803 -1.45 -40.80 -56.32
C VAL A 803 -2.48 -41.59 -57.13
N ASN A 804 -3.27 -42.41 -56.44
CA ASN A 804 -4.28 -43.30 -56.99
C ASN A 804 -5.39 -42.45 -57.69
N PRO A 805 -5.85 -42.81 -58.90
CA PRO A 805 -6.90 -42.08 -59.62
C PRO A 805 -8.23 -41.98 -58.85
N SER A 806 -8.48 -42.86 -57.87
CA SER A 806 -9.64 -42.79 -56.97
C SER A 806 -9.68 -41.50 -56.11
N SER A 807 -8.52 -40.95 -55.74
CA SER A 807 -8.45 -39.75 -54.88
C SER A 807 -8.84 -38.45 -55.60
N GLN A 808 -8.71 -38.41 -56.94
CA GLN A 808 -9.04 -37.22 -57.74
C GLN A 808 -10.54 -37.11 -58.00
N GLU A 809 -11.19 -38.26 -58.21
CA GLU A 809 -12.66 -38.35 -58.27
C GLU A 809 -13.29 -38.10 -56.89
N GLU A 810 -12.72 -38.61 -55.79
CA GLU A 810 -13.18 -38.30 -54.43
C GLU A 810 -13.09 -36.81 -54.09
N ILE A 811 -12.03 -36.12 -54.52
CA ILE A 811 -11.91 -34.66 -54.34
C ILE A 811 -12.93 -33.92 -55.21
N GLN A 812 -13.16 -34.36 -56.45
CA GLN A 812 -14.18 -33.75 -57.32
C GLN A 812 -15.60 -34.01 -56.79
N ASP A 813 -15.86 -35.17 -56.18
CA ASP A 813 -17.15 -35.55 -55.63
C ASP A 813 -17.41 -34.86 -54.28
N ALA A 814 -16.38 -34.69 -53.44
CA ALA A 814 -16.45 -33.88 -52.23
C ALA A 814 -16.66 -32.39 -52.55
N VAL A 815 -15.97 -31.85 -53.56
CA VAL A 815 -16.19 -30.48 -54.04
C VAL A 815 -17.61 -30.33 -54.60
N ARG A 816 -18.13 -31.32 -55.35
CA ARG A 816 -19.49 -31.30 -55.92
C ARG A 816 -20.58 -31.41 -54.84
N LYS A 817 -20.33 -32.13 -53.74
CA LYS A 817 -21.25 -32.25 -52.58
C LYS A 817 -21.22 -31.04 -51.64
N LEU A 818 -20.08 -30.35 -51.49
CA LEU A 818 -19.95 -29.19 -50.59
C LEU A 818 -20.20 -27.82 -51.26
N LEU A 819 -20.06 -27.70 -52.59
CA LEU A 819 -20.34 -26.46 -53.32
C LEU A 819 -21.76 -25.87 -53.10
N PRO A 820 -22.84 -26.69 -53.05
CA PRO A 820 -24.20 -26.19 -52.86
C PRO A 820 -24.41 -25.62 -51.45
N LEU A 821 -23.85 -26.28 -50.43
CA LEU A 821 -23.94 -25.88 -49.02
C LEU A 821 -23.21 -24.56 -48.73
N LEU A 822 -22.16 -24.27 -49.52
CA LEU A 822 -21.44 -22.99 -49.45
C LEU A 822 -22.15 -21.88 -50.23
N ARG A 823 -22.89 -22.22 -51.29
CA ARG A 823 -23.69 -21.25 -52.05
C ARG A 823 -24.88 -20.74 -51.23
N GLU A 824 -25.55 -21.66 -50.53
CA GLU A 824 -26.63 -21.34 -49.59
C GLU A 824 -26.14 -20.44 -48.43
N ARG A 825 -24.91 -20.66 -47.93
CA ARG A 825 -24.31 -19.86 -46.85
C ARG A 825 -23.72 -18.52 -47.33
N ALA A 826 -23.27 -18.44 -48.58
CA ALA A 826 -22.83 -17.20 -49.22
C ALA A 826 -24.03 -16.30 -49.55
N ASP A 827 -25.15 -16.88 -49.99
CA ASP A 827 -26.40 -16.15 -50.26
C ASP A 827 -27.01 -15.58 -48.96
N LEU A 828 -26.83 -16.28 -47.83
CA LEU A 828 -27.13 -15.77 -46.47
C LEU A 828 -26.21 -14.62 -46.02
N ALA A 829 -24.97 -14.55 -46.50
CA ALA A 829 -24.01 -13.50 -46.15
C ALA A 829 -24.15 -12.24 -47.04
N THR A 830 -24.82 -12.34 -48.20
CA THR A 830 -25.06 -11.22 -49.14
C THR A 830 -26.45 -10.60 -49.06
N SER A 831 -27.33 -11.05 -48.16
CA SER A 831 -28.66 -10.43 -47.99
C SER A 831 -28.57 -9.12 -47.18
N PRO A 832 -29.04 -7.97 -47.71
CA PRO A 832 -29.12 -6.72 -46.97
C PRO A 832 -30.34 -6.75 -46.04
N ARG A 833 -30.28 -7.55 -44.98
CA ARG A 833 -31.27 -7.58 -43.89
C ARG A 833 -30.59 -7.82 -42.54
N LEU A 834 -29.75 -6.88 -42.12
CA LEU A 834 -29.37 -6.68 -40.71
C LEU A 834 -28.93 -5.23 -40.42
N THR A 835 -29.51 -4.29 -41.16
CA THR A 835 -29.69 -2.90 -40.79
C THR A 835 -31.20 -2.68 -40.78
N ASN A 836 -31.79 -2.70 -39.59
CA ASN A 836 -33.17 -2.36 -39.21
C ASN A 836 -33.72 -3.41 -38.24
N LEU A 837 -33.19 -3.40 -37.02
CA LEU A 837 -33.92 -3.76 -35.80
C LEU A 837 -33.36 -2.87 -34.68
N GLN A 838 -33.62 -1.58 -34.86
CA GLN A 838 -33.64 -0.56 -33.82
C GLN A 838 -34.67 0.47 -34.30
N GLY A 839 -35.92 0.25 -33.93
CA GLY A 839 -37.06 1.08 -34.31
C GLY A 839 -38.28 0.26 -34.65
N GLU A 840 -39.08 -0.08 -33.64
CA GLU A 840 -40.55 0.00 -33.62
C GLU A 840 -41.00 -0.54 -32.25
N GLU A 841 -41.20 0.41 -31.32
CA GLU A 841 -42.01 0.20 -30.12
C GLU A 841 -43.48 0.14 -30.53
N ASP A 842 -44.21 -0.71 -29.81
CA ASP A 842 -45.62 -1.00 -29.92
C ASP A 842 -46.52 0.26 -29.93
N ASP A 843 -47.49 0.29 -30.84
CA ASP A 843 -48.70 1.07 -30.67
C ASP A 843 -49.90 0.21 -31.11
N ASP A 844 -50.68 -0.21 -30.13
CA ASP A 844 -52.12 -0.46 -30.24
C ASP A 844 -52.72 -0.58 -28.83
N GLN A 845 -53.25 0.51 -28.29
CA GLN A 845 -54.65 0.56 -27.84
C GLN A 845 -55.08 1.98 -27.38
N ALA A 846 -56.21 2.38 -27.97
CA ALA A 846 -57.01 3.57 -27.73
C ALA A 846 -57.22 3.96 -26.25
N THR A 847 -57.22 5.26 -25.95
CA THR A 847 -58.41 6.02 -25.50
C THR A 847 -58.08 7.50 -25.20
N ALA A 848 -58.65 8.37 -26.04
CA ALA A 848 -59.41 9.60 -25.75
C ALA A 848 -58.90 10.69 -24.74
N ILE A 849 -59.01 11.94 -25.22
CA ILE A 849 -59.33 13.21 -24.52
C ILE A 849 -58.16 14.19 -24.23
N ASP A 850 -58.08 15.18 -25.13
CA ASP A 850 -58.03 16.65 -24.97
C ASP A 850 -56.99 17.42 -24.14
N THR A 851 -56.64 18.56 -24.77
CA THR A 851 -56.23 19.89 -24.28
C THR A 851 -54.75 20.23 -23.99
N ASP A 852 -54.28 21.14 -24.85
CA ASP A 852 -53.59 22.41 -24.56
C ASP A 852 -52.06 22.47 -24.47
N ASN A 853 -51.52 23.01 -25.57
CA ASN A 853 -50.33 23.87 -25.72
C ASN A 853 -50.44 25.12 -24.79
N PRO A 854 -49.44 26.04 -24.67
CA PRO A 854 -48.09 26.09 -25.24
C PRO A 854 -46.99 26.56 -24.25
N THR A 855 -45.70 26.45 -24.65
CA THR A 855 -44.77 27.60 -24.88
C THR A 855 -43.28 27.18 -24.92
N ASN A 856 -42.74 27.18 -26.14
CA ASN A 856 -41.57 27.98 -26.60
C ASN A 856 -40.48 28.39 -25.57
N GLN A 857 -39.24 27.90 -25.75
CA GLN A 857 -38.10 28.71 -26.25
C GLN A 857 -36.75 27.95 -26.20
N GLN A 858 -36.18 27.75 -27.40
CA GLN A 858 -34.76 27.65 -27.77
C GLN A 858 -33.95 28.91 -27.31
N PRO A 859 -32.60 29.07 -27.53
CA PRO A 859 -31.58 28.17 -28.12
C PRO A 859 -30.13 28.25 -27.53
N SER A 860 -29.27 27.36 -28.07
CA SER A 860 -27.88 27.53 -28.60
C SER A 860 -26.64 27.93 -27.75
N CYS A 861 -25.63 27.05 -27.91
CA CYS A 861 -24.22 27.26 -28.33
C CYS A 861 -23.23 28.07 -27.46
N TYR A 862 -22.01 27.53 -27.31
CA TYR A 862 -20.79 28.08 -27.95
C TYR A 862 -19.58 27.13 -27.80
N ASP A 863 -18.87 26.93 -28.92
CA ASP A 863 -17.49 26.42 -29.04
C ASP A 863 -16.47 27.49 -28.62
N GLY A 864 -15.27 27.02 -28.24
CA GLY A 864 -14.05 27.80 -28.02
C GLY A 864 -12.87 26.92 -27.64
#